data_AF-A0A1H9FDU0-F1
#
_entry.id   AF-A0A1H9FDU0-F1
#
_cell.length_a   1.000
_cell.length_b   1.000
_cell.length_c   1.000
_cell.angle_alpha   90.00
_cell.angle_beta   90.00
_cell.angle_gamma   90.00
#
_symmetry.space_group_name_H-M   'P 1'
#
loop_
_entity.id
_entity.type
_entity.pdbx_description
1 polymer ?
#
loop_
_entity_poly.entity_id
_entity_poly.type
_entity_poly.pdbx_seq_one_letter_code
_entity_poly.pdbx_strand_id
1 'polypeptide(L)'
;MTHHALLDRIEQHYRFDRNTFETYGSSNVHRGVDKNNERHEVTIYVPEPEVMKDAKARSELFEQFQRYNSSHHPATLPVPYDIVEIAPKKGKDGMALVLKRATVGGFFGIERDGGGRSWFEGTNIPYAQRQGAAVAFLDGVNALENMDLRLPEFGVSTTQVVPDGNGVKLLIDLVYFPGTSPLGRNTPHEPAFTAPERVANGSAQPASGPDRVYSLAALLIYFLAGPVGFAKVFSAPEVTTKDDVLPMLQNIDFWVNRAERKVGIDDTALRAATDNEMSLDLAALFARATSPVPDDRFGTVDLFISALRNTLNVSTAPVVGTGLGVAGMGTGMPPKKSKFGMLTAAAIGSVLLVGTGGLWYVDKLEKDRIAAERAAAMNEAAEVCGQMAATFETLGETGFATTADWDALVADRAALPPPDTTDNIRAAVRDCPQINARATALAGDYLAGLQTALEDEIAFAAENPAMAGAPALNDARAVAERGDAADLPIAEREAGIITATDALVAAHMAALQDRATALAALRDEVAGIWSLPADANDTGPAFDALGAAAAQDTSAPALRTLSEAQAAGESALMSGLTRDLGAQRQDLLDEIADLRASLGESAQWSALEADIADLPNQPRALTSEAVQAVYAAVAQLQGAVGEAGGQGAQALSEIAELRDTIATLADGAGQAGYDDVDEWQTAAAAMSELPVNPDALPRWADLTTQLSTLDAELAAEWQAGRAQCDSFAAEYAEQAALLTTWDEAQALDTARTAAAQVTDGEADREAFAACAAGLPQLTAATIRAQGKSVLNDAAEAYAAAEEVAGLTEIPGNFDLAERAAELAATAVPETADALADLRDRAADLTAEIAARTTALERAQAQRQRLASEYEVLTAGIAETGLGTHPAYVEAVAGFGDPDAVDILSGNSMLAEQNATLRKLVSDFDAGALLNCTFEGYDMAALVVRSEDLAALPAAYAPQEGSLDALAGQHCVGMAPVTLAEVQAWGDGLQPNQAAVLTEIAATTQAETSETATNISGFLALSYARHLSEQSGEAVCLVPAPLVALISQADPASAGVEMTGTACGESSVARPFYAGVDTAAPLEAPTCLDGQSRLSEVGFRLAFGAICAGE
;
A
#
# COMPACT_ATOMS: atom_id res chain seq x y z
N MET A 1 -25.16 34.21 -15.43
CA MET A 1 -23.76 34.39 -14.96
C MET A 1 -23.39 33.09 -14.24
N THR A 2 -22.11 32.70 -14.25
CA THR A 2 -21.73 31.28 -14.24
C THR A 2 -21.44 30.68 -12.86
N HIS A 3 -21.71 29.38 -12.71
CA HIS A 3 -21.31 28.50 -11.59
C HIS A 3 -19.88 28.77 -11.08
N HIS A 4 -18.94 29.00 -12.01
CA HIS A 4 -17.56 29.37 -11.72
C HIS A 4 -17.40 30.59 -10.79
N ALA A 5 -18.22 31.63 -10.95
CA ALA A 5 -18.15 32.84 -10.11
C ALA A 5 -18.63 32.60 -8.67
N LEU A 6 -19.43 31.56 -8.44
CA LEU A 6 -19.79 31.10 -7.08
C LEU A 6 -18.61 30.37 -6.44
N LEU A 7 -17.95 29.47 -7.18
CA LEU A 7 -16.73 28.79 -6.72
C LEU A 7 -15.59 29.78 -6.41
N ASP A 8 -15.36 30.77 -7.28
CA ASP A 8 -14.40 31.87 -7.04
C ASP A 8 -14.71 32.66 -5.76
N ARG A 9 -16.00 32.77 -5.41
CA ARG A 9 -16.46 33.47 -4.21
C ARG A 9 -16.29 32.61 -2.96
N ILE A 10 -16.62 31.32 -3.03
CA ILE A 10 -16.42 30.36 -1.94
C ILE A 10 -14.92 30.25 -1.61
N GLU A 11 -14.05 30.20 -2.62
CA GLU A 11 -12.60 30.14 -2.40
C GLU A 11 -12.00 31.36 -1.70
N GLN A 12 -12.69 32.51 -1.65
CA GLN A 12 -12.21 33.65 -0.85
C GLN A 12 -12.29 33.38 0.65
N HIS A 13 -13.16 32.45 1.06
CA HIS A 13 -13.46 32.14 2.45
C HIS A 13 -13.02 30.72 2.86
N TYR A 14 -13.03 29.76 1.93
CA TYR A 14 -12.77 28.34 2.20
C TYR A 14 -11.65 27.78 1.31
N ARG A 15 -10.89 26.81 1.84
CA ARG A 15 -9.94 25.97 1.08
C ARG A 15 -10.61 24.62 0.83
N PHE A 16 -10.86 24.32 -0.44
CA PHE A 16 -11.43 23.06 -0.93
C PHE A 16 -10.89 22.80 -2.34
N ASP A 17 -11.03 21.58 -2.84
CA ASP A 17 -10.76 21.29 -4.25
C ASP A 17 -12.05 21.49 -5.08
N ARG A 18 -11.97 22.32 -6.14
CA ARG A 18 -13.09 22.57 -7.05
C ARG A 18 -13.44 21.38 -7.93
N ASN A 19 -12.49 20.49 -8.19
CA ASN A 19 -12.67 19.36 -9.09
C ASN A 19 -13.17 18.10 -8.36
N THR A 20 -12.87 17.98 -7.06
CA THR A 20 -13.36 16.91 -6.21
C THR A 20 -14.68 17.30 -5.54
N PHE A 21 -15.78 16.70 -5.99
CA PHE A 21 -17.11 16.85 -5.39
C PHE A 21 -17.95 15.58 -5.54
N GLU A 22 -18.90 15.41 -4.61
CA GLU A 22 -19.95 14.40 -4.68
C GLU A 22 -21.26 15.09 -5.13
N THR A 23 -21.94 14.60 -6.17
CA THR A 23 -23.23 15.17 -6.56
C THR A 23 -24.35 14.54 -5.72
N TYR A 24 -24.98 15.33 -4.85
CA TYR A 24 -26.01 14.88 -3.92
C TYR A 24 -27.23 15.79 -3.96
N GLY A 25 -28.37 15.23 -4.42
CA GLY A 25 -29.60 15.97 -4.63
C GLY A 25 -29.51 16.90 -5.84
N SER A 26 -29.58 18.20 -5.61
CA SER A 26 -29.40 19.26 -6.63
C SER A 26 -28.12 20.09 -6.42
N SER A 27 -27.14 19.52 -5.70
CA SER A 27 -25.90 20.18 -5.31
C SER A 27 -24.68 19.30 -5.56
N ASN A 28 -23.59 19.92 -6.00
CA ASN A 28 -22.24 19.43 -5.84
C ASN A 28 -21.77 19.75 -4.41
N VAL A 29 -21.41 18.70 -3.67
CA VAL A 29 -20.96 18.77 -2.29
C VAL A 29 -19.43 18.70 -2.26
N HIS A 30 -18.80 19.78 -1.79
CA HIS A 30 -17.36 19.83 -1.59
C HIS A 30 -17.02 19.73 -0.10
N ARG A 31 -15.92 19.05 0.21
CA ARG A 31 -15.32 19.00 1.56
C ARG A 31 -14.23 20.07 1.64
N GLY A 32 -14.23 20.89 2.69
CA GLY A 32 -13.32 22.04 2.79
C GLY A 32 -13.00 22.46 4.22
N VAL A 33 -12.21 23.53 4.33
CA VAL A 33 -11.76 24.12 5.60
C VAL A 33 -11.89 25.65 5.53
N ASP A 34 -12.36 26.30 6.60
CA ASP A 34 -12.39 27.77 6.71
C ASP A 34 -10.96 28.37 6.72
N LYS A 35 -10.68 29.30 5.81
CA LYS A 35 -9.36 29.97 5.72
C LYS A 35 -9.06 30.88 6.90
N ASN A 36 -10.07 31.37 7.61
CA ASN A 36 -9.91 32.21 8.80
C ASN A 36 -9.77 31.39 10.08
N ASN A 37 -10.13 30.10 10.03
CA ASN A 37 -10.02 29.17 11.15
C ASN A 37 -9.76 27.76 10.63
N GLU A 38 -8.49 27.47 10.32
CA GLU A 38 -8.06 26.21 9.68
C GLU A 38 -8.35 24.92 10.48
N ARG A 39 -8.95 25.04 11.68
CA ARG A 39 -9.41 23.90 12.50
C ARG A 39 -10.89 23.58 12.31
N HIS A 40 -11.65 24.39 11.56
CA HIS A 40 -13.04 24.14 11.24
C HIS A 40 -13.15 23.51 9.84
N GLU A 41 -13.39 22.20 9.82
CA GLU A 41 -13.87 21.52 8.62
C GLU A 41 -15.32 21.91 8.31
N VAL A 42 -15.63 21.99 7.02
CA VAL A 42 -16.94 22.36 6.51
C VAL A 42 -17.35 21.50 5.32
N THR A 43 -18.66 21.32 5.18
CA THR A 43 -19.30 20.71 4.01
C THR A 43 -20.00 21.83 3.23
N ILE A 44 -19.67 21.97 1.94
CA ILE A 44 -20.07 23.11 1.10
C ILE A 44 -21.01 22.60 0.00
N TYR A 45 -22.27 23.01 0.04
CA TYR A 45 -23.31 22.69 -0.93
C TYR A 45 -23.36 23.77 -2.01
N VAL A 46 -22.87 23.43 -3.21
CA VAL A 46 -22.88 24.29 -4.39
C VAL A 46 -23.93 23.79 -5.37
N PRO A 47 -24.91 24.61 -5.80
CA PRO A 47 -25.91 24.20 -6.80
C PRO A 47 -25.27 23.68 -8.08
N GLU A 48 -25.77 22.57 -8.62
CA GLU A 48 -25.23 22.00 -9.85
C GLU A 48 -25.25 22.96 -11.05
N PRO A 49 -24.36 22.79 -12.05
CA PRO A 49 -24.35 23.61 -13.25
C PRO A 49 -25.68 23.67 -14.01
N GLU A 50 -26.46 22.57 -14.05
CA GLU A 50 -27.77 22.54 -14.71
C GLU A 50 -28.86 23.21 -13.85
N VAL A 51 -28.87 22.96 -12.54
CA VAL A 51 -29.73 23.67 -11.57
C VAL A 51 -29.49 25.17 -11.62
N MET A 52 -28.23 25.61 -11.77
CA MET A 52 -27.87 27.01 -11.94
C MET A 52 -28.40 27.63 -13.24
N LYS A 53 -28.65 26.85 -14.30
CA LYS A 53 -29.24 27.33 -15.55
C LYS A 53 -30.77 27.47 -15.45
N ASP A 54 -31.45 26.52 -14.81
CA ASP A 54 -32.90 26.59 -14.60
C ASP A 54 -33.26 27.62 -13.51
N ALA A 55 -34.03 28.66 -13.88
CA ALA A 55 -34.46 29.69 -12.94
C ALA A 55 -35.45 29.19 -11.87
N LYS A 56 -36.24 28.15 -12.16
CA LYS A 56 -37.17 27.55 -11.21
C LYS A 56 -36.40 26.67 -10.21
N ALA A 57 -35.64 25.69 -10.70
CA ALA A 57 -34.86 24.78 -9.87
C ALA A 57 -33.89 25.54 -8.95
N ARG A 58 -33.19 26.56 -9.48
CA ARG A 58 -32.33 27.45 -8.69
C ARG A 58 -33.08 28.15 -7.54
N SER A 59 -34.29 28.63 -7.80
CA SER A 59 -35.10 29.31 -6.77
C SER A 59 -35.58 28.34 -5.69
N GLU A 60 -36.02 27.14 -6.09
CA GLU A 60 -36.49 26.10 -5.17
C GLU A 60 -35.36 25.62 -4.25
N LEU A 61 -34.15 25.38 -4.79
CA LEU A 61 -32.98 25.01 -4.00
C LEU A 61 -32.55 26.13 -3.02
N PHE A 62 -32.60 27.40 -3.45
CA PHE A 62 -32.25 28.53 -2.55
C PHE A 62 -33.26 28.70 -1.41
N GLU A 63 -34.54 28.44 -1.66
CA GLU A 63 -35.56 28.40 -0.60
C GLU A 63 -35.30 27.25 0.38
N GLN A 64 -34.84 26.08 -0.09
CA GLN A 64 -34.44 24.97 0.78
C GLN A 64 -33.19 25.30 1.61
N PHE A 65 -32.14 25.89 1.02
CA PHE A 65 -30.95 26.33 1.74
C PHE A 65 -31.30 27.35 2.83
N GLN A 66 -32.17 28.32 2.54
CA GLN A 66 -32.64 29.30 3.54
C GLN A 66 -33.52 28.66 4.61
N ARG A 67 -34.39 27.70 4.25
CA ARG A 67 -35.20 26.93 5.21
C ARG A 67 -34.34 26.15 6.18
N TYR A 68 -33.33 25.43 5.67
CA TYR A 68 -32.37 24.72 6.50
C TYR A 68 -31.65 25.70 7.43
N ASN A 69 -30.96 26.70 6.88
CA ASN A 69 -30.17 27.67 7.66
C ASN A 69 -30.97 28.42 8.75
N SER A 70 -32.28 28.63 8.59
CA SER A 70 -33.14 29.32 9.56
C SER A 70 -33.85 28.39 10.56
N SER A 71 -33.72 27.07 10.42
CA SER A 71 -34.39 26.08 11.27
C SER A 71 -33.62 25.77 12.56
N HIS A 72 -34.29 25.09 13.51
CA HIS A 72 -33.63 24.54 14.68
C HIS A 72 -32.94 23.21 14.33
N HIS A 73 -31.68 23.04 14.75
CA HIS A 73 -30.87 21.86 14.46
C HIS A 73 -30.61 21.09 15.76
N PRO A 74 -31.12 19.86 15.90
CA PRO A 74 -30.69 18.96 16.96
C PRO A 74 -29.17 18.71 16.88
N ALA A 75 -28.58 18.26 17.98
CA ALA A 75 -27.13 17.94 18.04
C ALA A 75 -26.69 16.80 17.10
N THR A 76 -27.62 16.17 16.40
CA THR A 76 -27.42 15.07 15.45
C THR A 76 -27.54 15.49 13.98
N LEU A 77 -27.74 16.79 13.69
CA LEU A 77 -27.65 17.39 12.35
C LEU A 77 -26.42 18.30 12.19
N PRO A 78 -25.87 18.44 10.97
CA PRO A 78 -24.84 19.43 10.67
C PRO A 78 -25.35 20.85 10.92
N VAL A 79 -24.67 21.62 11.76
CA VAL A 79 -25.10 22.99 12.08
C VAL A 79 -24.68 23.93 10.95
N PRO A 80 -25.57 24.82 10.44
CA PRO A 80 -25.20 25.83 9.47
C PRO A 80 -24.03 26.70 9.94
N TYR A 81 -23.10 26.96 9.03
CA TYR A 81 -21.92 27.78 9.26
C TYR A 81 -22.03 29.13 8.58
N ASP A 82 -22.40 29.14 7.29
CA ASP A 82 -22.37 30.32 6.43
C ASP A 82 -23.27 30.14 5.20
N ILE A 83 -23.63 31.25 4.54
CA ILE A 83 -24.24 31.27 3.21
C ILE A 83 -23.43 32.20 2.31
N VAL A 84 -22.84 31.63 1.25
CA VAL A 84 -22.00 32.37 0.31
C VAL A 84 -22.82 32.82 -0.90
N GLU A 85 -23.05 34.13 -1.05
CA GLU A 85 -23.72 34.73 -2.21
C GLU A 85 -22.74 35.46 -3.15
N ILE A 86 -22.99 35.41 -4.47
CA ILE A 86 -22.15 36.11 -5.48
C ILE A 86 -22.23 37.65 -5.34
N ALA A 87 -23.35 38.19 -4.88
CA ALA A 87 -23.56 39.63 -4.75
C ALA A 87 -24.48 39.99 -3.57
N PRO A 88 -24.31 41.15 -2.90
CA PRO A 88 -25.12 41.57 -1.74
C PRO A 88 -26.59 41.93 -2.07
N LYS A 89 -27.12 41.48 -3.22
CA LYS A 89 -28.51 41.67 -3.66
C LYS A 89 -29.28 40.34 -3.64
N LYS A 90 -29.45 39.78 -2.44
CA LYS A 90 -30.43 38.72 -2.12
C LYS A 90 -30.38 37.50 -3.04
N GLY A 91 -29.23 36.82 -3.12
CA GLY A 91 -29.12 35.42 -3.55
C GLY A 91 -29.58 35.03 -4.95
N LYS A 92 -30.08 35.94 -5.82
CA LYS A 92 -30.71 35.55 -7.10
C LYS A 92 -29.76 34.96 -8.14
N ASP A 93 -28.50 35.37 -8.09
CA ASP A 93 -27.49 35.08 -9.13
C ASP A 93 -26.60 33.88 -8.77
N GLY A 94 -26.60 33.43 -7.51
CA GLY A 94 -25.83 32.30 -7.02
C GLY A 94 -25.68 32.32 -5.49
N MET A 95 -25.93 31.17 -4.86
CA MET A 95 -25.88 30.94 -3.41
C MET A 95 -25.35 29.54 -3.15
N ALA A 96 -24.47 29.38 -2.16
CA ALA A 96 -24.03 28.10 -1.61
C ALA A 96 -24.26 28.06 -0.10
N LEU A 97 -24.61 26.89 0.43
CA LEU A 97 -24.82 26.65 1.86
C LEU A 97 -23.59 25.95 2.43
N VAL A 98 -23.03 26.47 3.52
CA VAL A 98 -21.88 25.89 4.21
C VAL A 98 -22.32 25.38 5.58
N LEU A 99 -22.04 24.11 5.86
CA LEU A 99 -22.36 23.44 7.12
C LEU A 99 -21.08 23.10 7.88
N LYS A 100 -21.13 23.12 9.22
CA LYS A 100 -20.02 22.63 10.06
C LYS A 100 -19.93 21.11 9.95
N ARG A 101 -18.70 20.61 9.77
CA ARG A 101 -18.40 19.18 9.78
C ARG A 101 -17.77 18.78 11.12
N ALA A 102 -17.98 17.53 11.55
CA ALA A 102 -17.28 16.99 12.72
C ALA A 102 -15.87 16.51 12.32
N THR A 103 -14.89 16.73 13.20
CA THR A 103 -13.45 16.53 12.91
C THR A 103 -12.91 15.14 13.21
N VAL A 104 -13.77 14.14 13.48
CA VAL A 104 -13.36 12.75 13.77
C VAL A 104 -14.24 11.80 12.94
N GLY A 105 -13.61 10.87 12.21
CA GLY A 105 -14.15 10.40 10.94
C GLY A 105 -15.04 9.15 10.98
N GLY A 106 -16.30 9.29 10.56
CA GLY A 106 -17.14 8.22 10.01
C GLY A 106 -17.30 6.97 10.88
N PHE A 107 -17.68 5.85 10.26
CA PHE A 107 -17.78 4.56 10.96
C PHE A 107 -16.41 3.86 11.13
N PHE A 108 -15.42 4.17 10.28
CA PHE A 108 -14.13 3.47 10.22
C PHE A 108 -12.92 4.29 10.70
N GLY A 109 -13.07 5.61 10.88
CA GLY A 109 -11.96 6.49 11.30
C GLY A 109 -11.72 6.50 12.81
N ILE A 110 -12.74 6.20 13.63
CA ILE A 110 -12.62 6.05 15.11
C ILE A 110 -11.52 5.05 15.50
N GLU A 111 -11.30 4.02 14.68
CA GLU A 111 -10.23 3.03 14.86
C GLU A 111 -8.84 3.56 14.49
N ARG A 112 -8.74 4.45 13.49
CA ARG A 112 -7.46 4.93 12.96
C ARG A 112 -6.75 5.91 13.91
N ASP A 113 -7.52 6.57 14.77
CA ASP A 113 -7.01 7.56 15.73
C ASP A 113 -6.48 6.93 17.04
N GLY A 114 -6.42 5.59 17.14
CA GLY A 114 -5.70 4.87 18.20
C GLY A 114 -6.29 4.97 19.60
N GLY A 115 -7.51 5.49 19.76
CA GLY A 115 -8.14 5.80 21.05
C GLY A 115 -8.61 4.61 21.89
N GLY A 116 -8.25 3.37 21.53
CA GLY A 116 -8.61 2.16 22.27
C GLY A 116 -10.11 1.78 22.25
N ARG A 117 -10.91 2.41 21.38
CA ARG A 117 -12.33 2.08 21.16
C ARG A 117 -12.51 1.57 19.74
N SER A 118 -12.60 0.25 19.55
CA SER A 118 -12.92 -0.34 18.25
C SER A 118 -14.43 -0.32 18.01
N TRP A 119 -14.87 0.17 16.85
CA TRP A 119 -16.27 0.11 16.44
C TRP A 119 -16.60 -1.25 15.81
N PHE A 120 -15.64 -1.81 15.08
CA PHE A 120 -15.78 -2.98 14.22
C PHE A 120 -16.43 -4.21 14.88
N GLU A 121 -16.04 -4.52 16.12
CA GLU A 121 -16.50 -5.70 16.85
C GLU A 121 -17.76 -5.43 17.69
N GLY A 122 -18.19 -4.19 17.84
CA GLY A 122 -19.30 -3.79 18.73
C GLY A 122 -19.02 -3.91 20.25
N THR A 123 -17.99 -4.65 20.66
CA THR A 123 -17.68 -5.01 22.06
C THR A 123 -17.16 -3.85 22.93
N ASN A 124 -16.48 -2.87 22.35
CA ASN A 124 -15.74 -1.83 23.12
C ASN A 124 -16.57 -0.59 23.49
N ILE A 125 -17.82 -0.49 23.04
CA ILE A 125 -18.75 0.58 23.42
C ILE A 125 -20.05 -0.07 23.92
N PRO A 126 -20.42 0.08 25.21
CA PRO A 126 -21.56 -0.60 25.80
C PRO A 126 -22.84 -0.40 24.99
N TYR A 127 -23.63 -1.47 24.79
CA TYR A 127 -24.85 -1.41 23.99
C TYR A 127 -25.80 -0.29 24.44
N ALA A 128 -25.96 -0.08 25.75
CA ALA A 128 -26.77 1.02 26.29
C ALA A 128 -26.33 2.42 25.81
N GLN A 129 -25.04 2.65 25.55
CA GLN A 129 -24.55 3.90 24.96
C GLN A 129 -24.86 4.00 23.46
N ARG A 130 -24.70 2.90 22.72
CA ARG A 130 -25.10 2.81 21.30
C ARG A 130 -26.61 3.04 21.16
N GLN A 131 -27.43 2.36 21.95
CA GLN A 131 -28.87 2.54 22.03
C GLN A 131 -29.27 3.99 22.37
N GLY A 132 -28.59 4.64 23.33
CA GLY A 132 -28.82 6.06 23.65
C GLY A 132 -28.50 6.99 22.47
N ALA A 133 -27.39 6.77 21.78
CA ALA A 133 -27.00 7.53 20.59
C ALA A 133 -27.95 7.30 19.40
N ALA A 134 -28.42 6.07 19.21
CA ALA A 134 -29.43 5.71 18.21
C ALA A 134 -30.74 6.47 18.43
N VAL A 135 -31.22 6.55 19.68
CA VAL A 135 -32.44 7.30 20.03
C VAL A 135 -32.29 8.80 19.76
N ALA A 136 -31.13 9.39 20.08
CA ALA A 136 -30.83 10.80 19.81
C ALA A 136 -30.69 11.11 18.31
N PHE A 137 -30.23 10.15 17.51
CA PHE A 137 -30.17 10.28 16.04
C PHE A 137 -31.58 10.45 15.43
N LEU A 138 -32.61 9.80 16.00
CA LEU A 138 -33.99 9.93 15.54
C LEU A 138 -34.53 11.38 15.63
N ASP A 139 -34.02 12.21 16.55
CA ASP A 139 -34.40 13.63 16.61
C ASP A 139 -33.91 14.40 15.38
N GLY A 140 -32.72 14.06 14.85
CA GLY A 140 -32.19 14.63 13.61
C GLY A 140 -32.97 14.18 12.39
N VAL A 141 -33.28 12.88 12.30
CA VAL A 141 -34.15 12.32 11.23
C VAL A 141 -35.50 13.02 11.21
N ASN A 142 -36.19 13.09 12.36
CA ASN A 142 -37.48 13.75 12.50
C ASN A 142 -37.41 15.25 12.17
N ALA A 143 -36.33 15.94 12.54
CA ALA A 143 -36.14 17.34 12.17
C ALA A 143 -36.06 17.53 10.63
N LEU A 144 -35.44 16.61 9.89
CA LEU A 144 -35.39 16.65 8.43
C LEU A 144 -36.73 16.29 7.76
N GLU A 145 -37.49 15.32 8.30
CA GLU A 145 -38.86 15.04 7.85
C GLU A 145 -39.75 16.30 7.94
N ASN A 146 -39.68 17.01 9.07
CA ASN A 146 -40.44 18.25 9.29
C ASN A 146 -40.00 19.42 8.38
N MET A 147 -38.80 19.37 7.80
CA MET A 147 -38.32 20.36 6.81
C MET A 147 -38.64 19.96 5.36
N ASP A 148 -39.17 18.75 5.13
CA ASP A 148 -39.32 18.08 3.82
C ASP A 148 -37.96 17.84 3.12
N LEU A 149 -36.89 17.65 3.89
CA LEU A 149 -35.52 17.38 3.44
C LEU A 149 -35.16 15.90 3.64
N ARG A 150 -36.01 15.04 3.07
CA ARG A 150 -35.96 13.59 3.23
C ARG A 150 -34.71 12.98 2.59
N LEU A 151 -33.87 12.32 3.38
CA LEU A 151 -32.79 11.50 2.82
C LEU A 151 -33.38 10.35 1.99
N PRO A 152 -32.85 10.08 0.78
CA PRO A 152 -33.26 8.95 -0.03
C PRO A 152 -32.77 7.60 0.54
N GLU A 153 -31.68 7.64 1.31
CA GLU A 153 -31.00 6.49 1.93
C GLU A 153 -30.21 6.94 3.17
N PHE A 154 -30.22 6.11 4.22
CA PHE A 154 -29.45 6.24 5.44
C PHE A 154 -28.33 5.19 5.45
N GLY A 155 -27.08 5.61 5.31
CA GLY A 155 -25.93 4.70 5.17
C GLY A 155 -24.66 5.24 5.85
N VAL A 156 -23.54 4.54 5.68
CA VAL A 156 -22.25 4.89 6.26
C VAL A 156 -21.55 6.07 5.55
N SER A 157 -22.01 6.43 4.35
CA SER A 157 -21.63 7.65 3.62
C SER A 157 -22.48 8.86 3.97
N THR A 158 -23.78 8.68 4.29
CA THR A 158 -24.67 9.81 4.64
C THR A 158 -24.67 10.15 6.13
N THR A 159 -24.13 9.26 6.97
CA THR A 159 -24.08 9.40 8.43
C THR A 159 -22.69 9.10 9.00
N GLN A 160 -22.42 9.58 10.21
CA GLN A 160 -21.11 9.45 10.86
C GLN A 160 -21.25 9.16 12.35
N VAL A 161 -20.29 8.42 12.91
CA VAL A 161 -20.16 8.22 14.35
C VAL A 161 -19.03 9.12 14.86
N VAL A 162 -19.24 9.82 15.97
CA VAL A 162 -18.22 10.66 16.60
C VAL A 162 -18.07 10.34 18.09
N PRO A 163 -16.86 10.44 18.68
CA PRO A 163 -16.69 10.31 20.12
C PRO A 163 -17.42 11.42 20.89
N ASP A 164 -18.10 11.06 21.98
CA ASP A 164 -18.77 12.02 22.87
C ASP A 164 -18.40 11.75 24.34
N GLY A 165 -17.27 12.28 24.78
CA GLY A 165 -16.74 12.11 26.13
C GLY A 165 -16.58 10.63 26.53
N ASN A 166 -17.60 10.12 27.23
CA ASN A 166 -17.64 8.75 27.75
C ASN A 166 -18.30 7.72 26.80
N GLY A 167 -18.74 8.12 25.62
CA GLY A 167 -19.37 7.23 24.63
C GLY A 167 -19.23 7.73 23.19
N VAL A 168 -20.29 7.55 22.39
CA VAL A 168 -20.39 7.97 20.98
C VAL A 168 -21.69 8.71 20.69
N LYS A 169 -21.71 9.46 19.58
CA LYS A 169 -22.91 10.02 18.95
C LYS A 169 -23.00 9.54 17.51
N LEU A 170 -24.20 9.22 17.04
CA LEU A 170 -24.50 9.04 15.62
C LEU A 170 -25.10 10.36 15.09
N LEU A 171 -24.56 10.87 13.98
CA LEU A 171 -24.92 12.13 13.35
C LEU A 171 -25.24 11.90 11.86
N ILE A 172 -26.08 12.74 11.28
CA ILE A 172 -26.15 12.88 9.81
C ILE A 172 -24.93 13.72 9.38
N ASP A 173 -24.17 13.30 8.36
CA ASP A 173 -23.06 14.11 7.78
C ASP A 173 -23.52 14.83 6.50
N LEU A 174 -24.36 14.17 5.69
CA LEU A 174 -24.90 14.72 4.44
C LEU A 174 -26.41 14.95 4.51
N VAL A 175 -26.83 16.19 4.29
CA VAL A 175 -28.24 16.58 4.09
C VAL A 175 -28.60 16.49 2.61
N TYR A 176 -29.76 15.94 2.29
CA TYR A 176 -30.26 15.82 0.92
C TYR A 176 -31.17 16.99 0.57
N PHE A 177 -30.85 17.68 -0.54
CA PHE A 177 -31.63 18.81 -1.05
C PHE A 177 -32.27 18.43 -2.41
N PRO A 178 -33.58 18.08 -2.44
CA PRO A 178 -34.27 17.63 -3.65
C PRO A 178 -34.42 18.74 -4.71
N GLY A 179 -34.56 18.36 -5.98
CA GLY A 179 -34.89 19.30 -7.06
C GLY A 179 -35.59 18.64 -8.23
N THR A 180 -35.59 19.31 -9.39
CA THR A 180 -36.44 18.97 -10.55
C THR A 180 -35.83 17.96 -11.52
N SER A 181 -34.54 17.65 -11.40
CA SER A 181 -33.93 16.53 -12.14
C SER A 181 -34.32 15.20 -11.47
N PRO A 182 -34.58 14.12 -12.24
CA PRO A 182 -34.52 12.78 -11.65
C PRO A 182 -33.16 12.57 -10.98
N LEU A 183 -33.15 11.74 -9.93
CA LEU A 183 -32.02 11.53 -9.03
C LEU A 183 -30.71 11.35 -9.81
N GLY A 184 -29.74 12.21 -9.52
CA GLY A 184 -28.47 12.24 -10.23
C GLY A 184 -27.74 10.90 -10.14
N ARG A 185 -27.03 10.54 -11.21
CA ARG A 185 -26.32 9.25 -11.39
C ARG A 185 -25.32 8.88 -10.27
N ASN A 186 -24.99 9.82 -9.38
CA ASN A 186 -23.93 9.72 -8.39
C ASN A 186 -24.44 9.91 -6.95
N THR A 187 -25.71 9.60 -6.67
CA THR A 187 -26.19 9.54 -5.28
C THR A 187 -25.36 8.46 -4.55
N PRO A 188 -24.80 8.69 -3.35
CA PRO A 188 -24.20 7.63 -2.55
C PRO A 188 -25.23 6.52 -2.37
N HIS A 189 -24.90 5.35 -2.91
CA HIS A 189 -25.73 4.17 -2.95
C HIS A 189 -24.94 3.03 -2.32
N GLU A 190 -25.46 2.52 -1.22
CA GLU A 190 -24.87 1.42 -0.46
C GLU A 190 -25.90 0.30 -0.43
N PRO A 191 -25.77 -0.72 -1.30
CA PRO A 191 -26.78 -1.78 -1.47
C PRO A 191 -27.26 -2.44 -0.17
N ALA A 192 -26.42 -2.49 0.86
CA ALA A 192 -26.76 -2.94 2.22
C ALA A 192 -27.86 -2.13 2.94
N PHE A 193 -27.95 -0.83 2.66
CA PHE A 193 -28.91 0.09 3.25
C PHE A 193 -30.02 0.48 2.28
N THR A 194 -29.95 0.03 1.03
CA THR A 194 -31.04 0.13 0.06
C THR A 194 -32.08 -0.96 0.33
N ALA A 195 -33.36 -0.60 0.23
CA ALA A 195 -34.44 -1.56 0.37
C ALA A 195 -34.45 -2.57 -0.80
N PRO A 196 -34.71 -3.88 -0.56
CA PRO A 196 -34.71 -4.94 -1.56
C PRO A 196 -35.36 -4.60 -2.91
N GLU A 197 -36.55 -4.01 -2.90
CA GLU A 197 -37.30 -3.60 -4.10
C GLU A 197 -36.67 -2.44 -4.90
N ARG A 198 -35.59 -1.82 -4.38
CA ARG A 198 -34.84 -0.73 -5.02
C ARG A 198 -33.39 -1.08 -5.34
N VAL A 199 -32.83 -2.18 -4.81
CA VAL A 199 -31.41 -2.54 -5.01
C VAL A 199 -31.07 -2.66 -6.51
N ALA A 200 -31.81 -3.47 -7.26
CA ALA A 200 -31.56 -3.71 -8.69
C ALA A 200 -31.83 -2.49 -9.60
N ASN A 201 -32.62 -1.52 -9.14
CA ASN A 201 -33.00 -0.34 -9.94
C ASN A 201 -32.12 0.89 -9.67
N GLY A 202 -31.21 0.80 -8.68
CA GLY A 202 -30.46 1.94 -8.16
C GLY A 202 -31.35 3.05 -7.59
N SER A 203 -30.73 4.16 -7.21
CA SER A 203 -31.42 5.32 -6.62
C SER A 203 -32.29 6.12 -7.61
N ALA A 204 -32.66 5.59 -8.77
CA ALA A 204 -33.28 6.34 -9.87
C ALA A 204 -34.73 6.78 -9.60
N GLN A 205 -35.47 6.03 -8.78
CA GLN A 205 -36.84 6.41 -8.35
C GLN A 205 -36.83 7.10 -6.98
N PRO A 206 -37.70 8.12 -6.77
CA PRO A 206 -37.82 8.78 -5.48
C PRO A 206 -38.30 7.79 -4.41
N ALA A 207 -37.60 7.82 -3.28
CA ALA A 207 -37.85 6.93 -2.16
C ALA A 207 -39.29 7.08 -1.62
N SER A 208 -39.93 5.96 -1.35
CA SER A 208 -41.29 5.88 -0.79
C SER A 208 -41.26 6.02 0.75
N GLY A 209 -42.28 5.53 1.46
CA GLY A 209 -42.25 5.43 2.92
C GLY A 209 -41.52 4.17 3.43
N PRO A 210 -41.93 2.95 3.01
CA PRO A 210 -41.39 1.68 3.49
C PRO A 210 -39.91 1.40 3.21
N ASP A 211 -39.36 1.86 2.09
CA ASP A 211 -37.94 1.71 1.74
C ASP A 211 -37.03 2.60 2.59
N ARG A 212 -37.48 3.81 2.92
CA ARG A 212 -36.77 4.70 3.86
C ARG A 212 -36.81 4.16 5.28
N VAL A 213 -37.86 3.43 5.65
CA VAL A 213 -37.94 2.66 6.90
C VAL A 213 -36.93 1.52 6.92
N TYR A 214 -36.84 0.71 5.85
CA TYR A 214 -35.79 -0.31 5.71
C TYR A 214 -34.41 0.30 5.90
N SER A 215 -34.12 1.38 5.17
CA SER A 215 -32.80 2.02 5.17
C SER A 215 -32.40 2.54 6.56
N LEU A 216 -33.31 3.27 7.23
CA LEU A 216 -33.08 3.72 8.60
C LEU A 216 -32.91 2.55 9.58
N ALA A 217 -33.71 1.49 9.44
CA ALA A 217 -33.63 0.32 10.30
C ALA A 217 -32.32 -0.47 10.08
N ALA A 218 -31.89 -0.65 8.84
CA ALA A 218 -30.62 -1.28 8.48
C ALA A 218 -29.42 -0.50 9.05
N LEU A 219 -29.40 0.84 8.90
CA LEU A 219 -28.38 1.68 9.53
C LEU A 219 -28.36 1.54 11.06
N LEU A 220 -29.54 1.49 11.69
CA LEU A 220 -29.63 1.33 13.14
C LEU A 220 -29.21 -0.07 13.60
N ILE A 221 -29.47 -1.13 12.84
CA ILE A 221 -28.92 -2.47 13.12
C ILE A 221 -27.40 -2.45 12.97
N TYR A 222 -26.87 -1.88 11.89
CA TYR A 222 -25.43 -1.68 11.69
C TYR A 222 -24.80 -0.92 12.85
N PHE A 223 -25.52 0.09 13.36
CA PHE A 223 -25.05 0.88 14.48
C PHE A 223 -25.11 0.14 15.84
N LEU A 224 -26.15 -0.68 16.06
CA LEU A 224 -26.40 -1.35 17.35
C LEU A 224 -25.69 -2.71 17.49
N ALA A 225 -25.53 -3.45 16.40
CA ALA A 225 -24.78 -4.71 16.36
C ALA A 225 -23.29 -4.49 16.05
N GLY A 226 -22.95 -3.40 15.36
CA GLY A 226 -21.62 -3.19 14.79
C GLY A 226 -21.44 -3.93 13.45
N PRO A 227 -20.37 -3.61 12.69
CA PRO A 227 -20.18 -4.14 11.33
C PRO A 227 -20.21 -5.67 11.21
N VAL A 228 -19.52 -6.40 12.09
CA VAL A 228 -19.54 -7.88 12.11
C VAL A 228 -20.92 -8.42 12.48
N GLY A 229 -21.58 -7.80 13.45
CA GLY A 229 -22.92 -8.20 13.90
C GLY A 229 -23.95 -8.02 12.79
N PHE A 230 -23.90 -6.90 12.07
CA PHE A 230 -24.72 -6.64 10.88
C PHE A 230 -24.49 -7.69 9.80
N ALA A 231 -23.23 -7.94 9.44
CA ALA A 231 -22.92 -8.97 8.44
C ALA A 231 -23.50 -10.33 8.83
N LYS A 232 -23.35 -10.78 10.08
CA LYS A 232 -23.92 -12.06 10.57
C LYS A 232 -25.46 -12.13 10.57
N VAL A 233 -26.15 -10.99 10.54
CA VAL A 233 -27.63 -10.92 10.46
C VAL A 233 -28.12 -10.93 9.02
N PHE A 234 -27.35 -10.35 8.10
CA PHE A 234 -27.71 -10.21 6.69
C PHE A 234 -26.96 -11.15 5.73
N SER A 235 -25.98 -11.93 6.20
CA SER A 235 -25.23 -12.94 5.44
C SER A 235 -25.10 -14.26 6.20
N ALA A 236 -24.73 -15.33 5.50
CA ALA A 236 -24.35 -16.60 6.12
C ALA A 236 -23.07 -16.43 6.98
N PRO A 237 -22.83 -17.27 8.02
CA PRO A 237 -21.98 -16.91 9.17
C PRO A 237 -20.46 -16.86 8.94
N GLU A 238 -19.98 -16.78 7.70
CA GLU A 238 -18.55 -16.83 7.34
C GLU A 238 -17.82 -15.48 7.48
N VAL A 239 -18.55 -14.36 7.55
CA VAL A 239 -17.97 -13.01 7.70
C VAL A 239 -17.43 -12.80 9.12
N THR A 240 -16.10 -12.60 9.24
CA THR A 240 -15.44 -12.50 10.56
C THR A 240 -14.45 -11.33 10.70
N THR A 241 -13.97 -10.73 9.62
CA THR A 241 -12.93 -9.70 9.64
C THR A 241 -13.36 -8.38 8.98
N LYS A 242 -12.57 -7.32 9.19
CA LYS A 242 -12.84 -5.98 8.65
C LYS A 242 -12.74 -5.89 7.14
N ASP A 243 -11.85 -6.69 6.58
CA ASP A 243 -11.59 -6.71 5.15
C ASP A 243 -12.72 -7.44 4.39
N ASP A 244 -13.50 -8.28 5.08
CA ASP A 244 -14.70 -8.95 4.54
C ASP A 244 -15.93 -8.01 4.50
N VAL A 245 -16.13 -7.19 5.54
CA VAL A 245 -17.40 -6.45 5.73
C VAL A 245 -17.54 -5.25 4.79
N LEU A 246 -16.47 -4.48 4.56
CA LEU A 246 -16.58 -3.26 3.73
C LEU A 246 -16.94 -3.59 2.26
N PRO A 247 -16.31 -4.59 1.60
CA PRO A 247 -16.76 -5.05 0.27
C PRO A 247 -18.20 -5.59 0.30
N MET A 248 -18.59 -6.34 1.34
CA MET A 248 -19.96 -6.87 1.47
C MET A 248 -21.03 -5.77 1.52
N LEU A 249 -20.74 -4.61 2.12
CA LEU A 249 -21.69 -3.47 2.14
C LEU A 249 -21.92 -2.86 0.75
N GLN A 250 -20.94 -2.99 -0.15
CA GLN A 250 -20.91 -2.37 -1.48
C GLN A 250 -21.19 -3.36 -2.62
N ASN A 251 -21.11 -4.66 -2.39
CA ASN A 251 -21.35 -5.71 -3.37
C ASN A 251 -22.83 -5.75 -3.77
N ILE A 252 -23.16 -5.10 -4.89
CA ILE A 252 -24.55 -4.99 -5.36
C ILE A 252 -25.17 -6.36 -5.65
N ASP A 253 -24.42 -7.29 -6.25
CA ASP A 253 -24.92 -8.62 -6.63
C ASP A 253 -25.32 -9.45 -5.42
N PHE A 254 -24.56 -9.40 -4.32
CA PHE A 254 -24.93 -10.04 -3.06
C PHE A 254 -26.29 -9.54 -2.54
N TRP A 255 -26.52 -8.22 -2.60
CA TRP A 255 -27.77 -7.62 -2.11
C TRP A 255 -28.94 -7.77 -3.09
N VAL A 256 -28.70 -7.82 -4.40
CA VAL A 256 -29.70 -8.18 -5.43
C VAL A 256 -30.14 -9.63 -5.22
N ASN A 257 -29.20 -10.58 -5.17
CA ASN A 257 -29.49 -12.00 -4.91
C ASN A 257 -30.25 -12.19 -3.58
N ARG A 258 -29.90 -11.45 -2.52
CA ARG A 258 -30.62 -11.47 -1.24
C ARG A 258 -32.04 -10.90 -1.36
N ALA A 259 -32.21 -9.82 -2.12
CA ALA A 259 -33.49 -9.16 -2.36
C ALA A 259 -34.46 -10.05 -3.14
N GLU A 260 -34.00 -10.67 -4.23
CA GLU A 260 -34.76 -11.60 -5.07
C GLU A 260 -35.24 -12.82 -4.28
N ARG A 261 -34.35 -13.42 -3.48
CA ARG A 261 -34.67 -14.52 -2.56
C ARG A 261 -35.59 -14.13 -1.40
N LYS A 262 -35.95 -12.84 -1.26
CA LYS A 262 -36.79 -12.28 -0.20
C LYS A 262 -36.41 -12.80 1.20
N VAL A 263 -35.11 -12.75 1.51
CA VAL A 263 -34.60 -13.28 2.79
C VAL A 263 -34.84 -12.27 3.91
N GLY A 264 -35.73 -12.61 4.85
CA GLY A 264 -35.92 -11.87 6.10
C GLY A 264 -34.70 -11.93 7.02
N ILE A 265 -34.68 -11.11 8.08
CA ILE A 265 -33.74 -11.29 9.18
C ILE A 265 -34.43 -12.01 10.34
N ASP A 266 -33.72 -12.94 10.96
CA ASP A 266 -34.16 -13.65 12.15
C ASP A 266 -33.96 -12.75 13.39
N ASP A 267 -35.00 -12.59 14.20
CA ASP A 267 -34.95 -11.79 15.43
C ASP A 267 -34.03 -12.44 16.48
N THR A 268 -33.87 -13.76 16.44
CA THR A 268 -32.97 -14.51 17.31
C THR A 268 -31.51 -14.29 16.91
N ALA A 269 -31.19 -14.35 15.60
CA ALA A 269 -29.88 -13.98 15.06
C ALA A 269 -29.51 -12.52 15.37
N LEU A 270 -30.45 -11.57 15.22
CA LEU A 270 -30.22 -10.16 15.54
C LEU A 270 -29.91 -9.93 17.03
N ARG A 271 -30.55 -10.69 17.93
CA ARG A 271 -30.19 -10.67 19.35
C ARG A 271 -28.82 -11.28 19.61
N ALA A 272 -28.50 -12.42 18.99
CA ALA A 272 -27.18 -13.04 19.11
C ALA A 272 -26.06 -12.09 18.63
N ALA A 273 -26.30 -11.30 17.57
CA ALA A 273 -25.38 -10.30 17.05
C ALA A 273 -25.16 -9.07 17.97
N THR A 274 -25.87 -8.98 19.10
CA THR A 274 -25.70 -7.94 20.14
C THR A 274 -25.37 -8.56 21.49
N ASP A 275 -24.76 -9.75 21.52
CA ASP A 275 -24.50 -10.54 22.74
C ASP A 275 -25.76 -10.78 23.61
N ASN A 276 -26.93 -10.74 22.98
CA ASN A 276 -28.27 -10.78 23.59
C ASN A 276 -28.65 -9.55 24.44
N GLU A 277 -27.91 -8.44 24.35
CA GLU A 277 -28.26 -7.17 25.00
C GLU A 277 -29.52 -6.51 24.37
N MET A 278 -29.81 -6.77 23.08
CA MET A 278 -31.06 -6.36 22.44
C MET A 278 -32.27 -7.15 22.99
N SER A 279 -33.36 -6.44 23.33
CA SER A 279 -34.63 -7.06 23.75
C SER A 279 -35.36 -7.73 22.58
N LEU A 280 -36.20 -8.72 22.89
CA LEU A 280 -36.99 -9.43 21.87
C LEU A 280 -37.92 -8.50 21.10
N ASP A 281 -38.66 -7.63 21.79
CA ASP A 281 -39.57 -6.67 21.16
C ASP A 281 -38.84 -5.68 20.23
N LEU A 282 -37.58 -5.34 20.54
CA LEU A 282 -36.76 -4.47 19.71
C LEU A 282 -36.20 -5.20 18.49
N ALA A 283 -35.77 -6.45 18.65
CA ALA A 283 -35.31 -7.28 17.55
C ALA A 283 -36.44 -7.59 16.55
N ALA A 284 -37.63 -7.95 17.04
CA ALA A 284 -38.81 -8.16 16.22
C ALA A 284 -39.27 -6.86 15.50
N LEU A 285 -39.15 -5.70 16.16
CA LEU A 285 -39.41 -4.41 15.53
C LEU A 285 -38.45 -4.13 14.36
N PHE A 286 -37.15 -4.36 14.57
CA PHE A 286 -36.15 -4.21 13.52
C PHE A 286 -36.35 -5.21 12.37
N ALA A 287 -36.60 -6.49 12.69
CA ALA A 287 -36.88 -7.53 11.69
C ALA A 287 -38.08 -7.19 10.81
N ARG A 288 -39.14 -6.64 11.39
CA ARG A 288 -40.29 -6.11 10.64
C ARG A 288 -39.91 -4.90 9.78
N ALA A 289 -39.15 -3.95 10.34
CA ALA A 289 -38.77 -2.73 9.64
C ALA A 289 -37.84 -3.01 8.45
N THR A 290 -37.03 -4.08 8.51
CA THR A 290 -36.19 -4.58 7.41
C THR A 290 -36.78 -5.81 6.70
N SER A 291 -38.10 -6.01 6.71
CA SER A 291 -38.73 -7.10 5.93
C SER A 291 -38.39 -6.93 4.44
N PRO A 292 -38.09 -8.00 3.68
CA PRO A 292 -37.90 -7.91 2.24
C PRO A 292 -39.19 -7.56 1.50
N VAL A 293 -40.36 -7.78 2.10
CA VAL A 293 -41.66 -7.37 1.55
C VAL A 293 -42.00 -5.94 2.02
N PRO A 294 -42.26 -4.97 1.11
CA PRO A 294 -42.52 -3.58 1.49
C PRO A 294 -43.74 -3.39 2.41
N ASP A 295 -44.82 -4.14 2.16
CA ASP A 295 -46.09 -3.98 2.88
C ASP A 295 -46.05 -4.45 4.34
N ASP A 296 -45.10 -5.31 4.71
CA ASP A 296 -44.89 -5.74 6.11
C ASP A 296 -44.30 -4.62 6.97
N ARG A 297 -43.56 -3.69 6.36
CA ARG A 297 -42.82 -2.62 7.05
C ARG A 297 -43.78 -1.56 7.59
N PHE A 298 -43.22 -0.52 8.19
CA PHE A 298 -43.99 0.67 8.54
C PHE A 298 -44.20 1.53 7.29
N GLY A 299 -45.43 2.00 7.07
CA GLY A 299 -45.77 2.83 5.91
C GLY A 299 -45.05 4.18 5.85
N THR A 300 -44.47 4.67 6.97
CA THR A 300 -43.66 5.89 7.02
C THR A 300 -42.56 5.80 8.08
N VAL A 301 -41.51 6.62 7.90
CA VAL A 301 -40.41 6.80 8.87
C VAL A 301 -40.93 7.28 10.23
N ASP A 302 -41.89 8.20 10.27
CA ASP A 302 -42.49 8.71 11.53
C ASP A 302 -43.18 7.61 12.35
N LEU A 303 -43.88 6.69 11.68
CA LEU A 303 -44.52 5.54 12.34
C LEU A 303 -43.48 4.59 12.93
N PHE A 304 -42.38 4.32 12.20
CA PHE A 304 -41.26 3.52 12.70
C PHE A 304 -40.56 4.18 13.89
N ILE A 305 -40.23 5.48 13.81
CA ILE A 305 -39.64 6.25 14.92
C ILE A 305 -40.54 6.21 16.15
N SER A 306 -41.85 6.35 15.97
CA SER A 306 -42.83 6.29 17.06
C SER A 306 -42.88 4.90 17.71
N ALA A 307 -42.90 3.83 16.90
CA ALA A 307 -42.85 2.46 17.39
C ALA A 307 -41.55 2.18 18.15
N LEU A 308 -40.40 2.59 17.60
CA LEU A 308 -39.08 2.43 18.19
C LEU A 308 -38.97 3.13 19.57
N ARG A 309 -39.46 4.37 19.68
CA ARG A 309 -39.48 5.09 20.97
C ARG A 309 -40.37 4.43 22.01
N ASN A 310 -41.51 3.89 21.60
CA ASN A 310 -42.42 3.14 22.48
C ASN A 310 -41.79 1.83 22.97
N THR A 311 -41.20 1.02 22.09
CA THR A 311 -40.50 -0.22 22.45
C THR A 311 -39.33 0.02 23.40
N LEU A 312 -38.66 1.18 23.27
CA LEU A 312 -37.55 1.57 24.14
C LEU A 312 -37.97 2.23 25.47
N ASN A 313 -39.27 2.39 25.75
CA ASN A 313 -39.81 3.11 26.92
C ASN A 313 -39.25 4.53 27.10
N VAL A 314 -38.80 5.19 26.02
CA VAL A 314 -38.28 6.55 26.06
C VAL A 314 -39.45 7.53 25.99
N SER A 315 -39.96 7.92 27.16
CA SER A 315 -41.03 8.92 27.27
C SER A 315 -40.62 10.22 26.58
N THR A 316 -41.38 10.60 25.55
CA THR A 316 -41.45 12.01 25.13
C THR A 316 -42.02 12.82 26.28
N ALA A 317 -41.32 13.87 26.70
CA ALA A 317 -41.85 14.81 27.69
C ALA A 317 -42.99 15.62 27.02
N PRO A 318 -44.18 15.70 27.63
CA PRO A 318 -45.35 16.24 26.94
C PRO A 318 -45.39 17.77 26.96
N VAL A 319 -45.73 18.38 25.82
CA VAL A 319 -46.31 19.74 25.83
C VAL A 319 -47.81 19.61 26.09
N VAL A 320 -48.24 20.28 27.15
CA VAL A 320 -49.55 20.18 27.80
C VAL A 320 -50.72 20.55 26.87
N GLY A 321 -51.78 19.71 26.90
CA GLY A 321 -53.05 19.95 26.21
C GLY A 321 -54.21 19.15 26.84
N THR A 322 -54.48 19.35 28.13
CA THR A 322 -55.51 18.61 28.90
C THR A 322 -56.95 18.89 28.46
N GLY A 323 -57.77 17.85 28.27
CA GLY A 323 -59.19 17.98 27.90
C GLY A 323 -60.05 16.72 28.11
N LEU A 324 -60.30 16.37 29.37
CA LEU A 324 -61.10 15.23 29.87
C LEU A 324 -62.44 14.94 29.13
N GLY A 325 -62.80 13.65 29.01
CA GLY A 325 -64.17 13.23 28.66
C GLY A 325 -64.40 11.72 28.54
N VAL A 326 -64.52 10.98 29.66
CA VAL A 326 -64.93 9.56 29.67
C VAL A 326 -66.29 9.40 30.36
N ALA A 327 -67.28 8.89 29.63
CA ALA A 327 -68.50 8.24 30.16
C ALA A 327 -69.20 7.47 29.00
N GLY A 328 -69.72 6.26 29.18
CA GLY A 328 -69.74 5.42 30.39
C GLY A 328 -70.26 3.99 30.11
N MET A 329 -70.31 3.17 31.17
CA MET A 329 -70.84 1.81 31.14
C MET A 329 -72.36 1.75 30.95
N GLY A 330 -72.87 0.65 30.38
CA GLY A 330 -74.28 0.27 30.42
C GLY A 330 -74.46 -1.24 30.54
N THR A 331 -74.89 -1.72 31.71
CA THR A 331 -75.11 -3.16 32.01
C THR A 331 -76.54 -3.45 32.45
N GLY A 332 -77.11 -4.58 31.97
CA GLY A 332 -78.31 -5.22 32.52
C GLY A 332 -79.55 -5.20 31.59
N MET A 333 -80.51 -6.15 31.68
CA MET A 333 -80.62 -7.37 32.51
C MET A 333 -81.71 -8.34 31.89
N PRO A 334 -81.99 -9.55 32.45
CA PRO A 334 -82.44 -10.73 31.68
C PRO A 334 -83.94 -11.10 31.80
N PRO A 335 -84.41 -12.14 31.08
CA PRO A 335 -85.66 -12.82 31.41
C PRO A 335 -85.53 -13.82 32.58
N LYS A 336 -86.45 -13.70 33.54
CA LYS A 336 -86.82 -14.68 34.59
C LYS A 336 -87.87 -15.64 34.00
N LYS A 337 -88.07 -16.90 34.39
CA LYS A 337 -87.82 -17.69 35.63
C LYS A 337 -87.79 -19.19 35.26
N SER A 338 -87.11 -20.01 36.05
CA SER A 338 -87.60 -21.37 36.38
C SER A 338 -87.90 -21.46 37.88
N LYS A 339 -88.70 -22.44 38.29
CA LYS A 339 -88.71 -22.94 39.68
C LYS A 339 -88.80 -24.45 39.69
N PHE A 340 -87.92 -25.05 40.48
CA PHE A 340 -87.84 -26.47 40.78
C PHE A 340 -89.09 -27.01 41.51
N GLY A 341 -89.37 -28.30 41.33
CA GLY A 341 -90.31 -29.09 42.13
C GLY A 341 -90.14 -30.57 41.84
N MET A 342 -89.78 -31.38 42.85
CA MET A 342 -89.29 -32.75 42.69
C MET A 342 -90.12 -33.75 43.52
N LEU A 343 -90.37 -34.94 42.94
CA LEU A 343 -90.69 -36.24 43.58
C LEU A 343 -92.07 -36.56 44.23
N THR A 344 -92.48 -37.81 43.96
CA THR A 344 -93.27 -38.78 44.77
C THR A 344 -94.81 -38.72 44.94
N ALA A 345 -95.48 -39.57 44.14
CA ALA A 345 -96.29 -40.76 44.54
C ALA A 345 -97.33 -40.71 45.69
N ALA A 346 -98.61 -40.94 45.34
CA ALA A 346 -99.66 -41.76 46.01
C ALA A 346 -101.03 -41.41 45.35
N ALA A 347 -102.12 -42.17 45.32
CA ALA A 347 -102.50 -43.59 45.40
C ALA A 347 -104.06 -43.61 45.49
N ILE A 348 -104.76 -44.57 44.86
CA ILE A 348 -106.22 -44.88 45.06
C ILE A 348 -107.21 -43.79 44.53
N GLY A 349 -108.36 -44.08 43.89
CA GLY A 349 -108.93 -45.33 43.35
C GLY A 349 -110.48 -45.40 43.43
N SER A 350 -111.14 -45.94 42.39
CA SER A 350 -112.49 -46.58 42.43
C SER A 350 -113.73 -45.62 42.60
N VAL A 351 -115.02 -45.91 42.26
CA VAL A 351 -115.71 -47.07 41.64
C VAL A 351 -117.22 -46.78 41.32
N LEU A 352 -117.85 -47.52 40.36
CA LEU A 352 -119.32 -47.79 40.19
C LEU A 352 -120.33 -46.63 39.89
N LEU A 353 -121.62 -46.81 39.49
CA LEU A 353 -122.60 -47.95 39.38
C LEU A 353 -123.64 -47.65 38.25
N VAL A 354 -124.11 -48.68 37.52
CA VAL A 354 -125.51 -49.13 37.21
C VAL A 354 -126.66 -48.11 37.02
N GLY A 355 -127.65 -48.28 36.12
CA GLY A 355 -127.97 -49.39 35.19
C GLY A 355 -129.48 -49.76 35.22
N THR A 356 -129.90 -50.76 34.41
CA THR A 356 -131.28 -51.33 34.28
C THR A 356 -132.37 -50.36 33.78
N GLY A 357 -133.44 -50.72 33.06
CA GLY A 357 -134.09 -51.97 32.61
C GLY A 357 -135.55 -51.56 32.23
N GLY A 358 -136.42 -52.27 31.52
CA GLY A 358 -136.46 -53.61 30.93
C GLY A 358 -137.94 -53.90 30.55
N LEU A 359 -138.25 -55.08 29.98
CA LEU A 359 -139.61 -55.64 29.82
C LEU A 359 -140.60 -54.93 28.85
N TRP A 360 -140.65 -55.41 27.60
CA TRP A 360 -141.93 -55.85 27.01
C TRP A 360 -141.72 -57.06 26.08
N TYR A 361 -141.35 -58.19 26.68
CA TYR A 361 -140.66 -59.30 26.01
C TYR A 361 -141.55 -60.23 25.15
N VAL A 362 -142.78 -59.85 24.77
CA VAL A 362 -143.70 -60.79 24.08
C VAL A 362 -144.42 -60.26 22.83
N ASP A 363 -144.64 -58.94 22.67
CA ASP A 363 -144.80 -58.34 21.31
C ASP A 363 -143.53 -58.58 20.47
N LYS A 364 -142.41 -58.77 21.19
CA LYS A 364 -141.16 -59.32 20.69
C LYS A 364 -141.32 -60.59 19.85
N LEU A 365 -142.14 -61.61 20.16
CA LEU A 365 -141.98 -62.89 19.43
C LEU A 365 -142.38 -62.92 17.94
N GLU A 366 -142.86 -61.81 17.37
CA GLU A 366 -143.06 -61.67 15.91
C GLU A 366 -142.53 -60.32 15.37
N LYS A 367 -142.55 -59.24 16.18
CA LYS A 367 -141.73 -58.07 15.88
C LYS A 367 -140.25 -58.38 15.90
N ASP A 368 -139.72 -59.24 16.78
CA ASP A 368 -138.31 -59.68 16.78
C ASP A 368 -137.96 -60.53 15.58
N ARG A 369 -138.90 -61.11 14.82
CA ARG A 369 -138.46 -61.72 13.57
C ARG A 369 -138.10 -60.63 12.58
N ILE A 370 -138.99 -59.67 12.35
CA ILE A 370 -138.75 -58.53 11.44
C ILE A 370 -137.73 -57.54 12.04
N ALA A 371 -137.62 -57.46 13.36
CA ALA A 371 -136.73 -56.58 14.12
C ALA A 371 -135.47 -57.27 14.62
N ALA A 372 -135.30 -58.59 14.50
CA ALA A 372 -133.99 -59.25 14.50
C ALA A 372 -133.49 -59.50 13.08
N GLU A 373 -134.35 -59.57 12.05
CA GLU A 373 -133.89 -59.36 10.66
C GLU A 373 -133.42 -57.90 10.49
N ARG A 374 -134.18 -56.90 10.99
CA ARG A 374 -133.75 -55.49 11.00
C ARG A 374 -132.68 -55.18 12.06
N ALA A 375 -132.63 -55.84 13.22
CA ALA A 375 -131.51 -55.64 14.16
C ALA A 375 -130.27 -56.47 13.81
N ALA A 376 -130.37 -57.60 13.11
CA ALA A 376 -129.21 -58.23 12.50
C ALA A 376 -128.68 -57.34 11.38
N ALA A 377 -129.54 -56.84 10.48
CA ALA A 377 -129.12 -55.91 9.44
C ALA A 377 -128.65 -54.55 10.01
N MET A 378 -129.18 -54.06 11.13
CA MET A 378 -128.66 -52.87 11.82
C MET A 378 -127.39 -53.15 12.62
N ASN A 379 -127.21 -54.34 13.18
CA ASN A 379 -125.95 -54.74 13.83
C ASN A 379 -124.85 -54.93 12.78
N GLU A 380 -125.17 -55.57 11.65
CA GLU A 380 -124.31 -55.70 10.47
C GLU A 380 -123.97 -54.32 9.90
N ALA A 381 -124.95 -53.43 9.73
CA ALA A 381 -124.71 -52.03 9.33
C ALA A 381 -123.86 -51.27 10.36
N ALA A 382 -124.12 -51.42 11.66
CA ALA A 382 -123.36 -50.77 12.72
C ALA A 382 -121.95 -51.36 12.87
N GLU A 383 -121.75 -52.62 12.52
CA GLU A 383 -120.45 -53.29 12.48
C GLU A 383 -119.64 -52.76 11.28
N VAL A 384 -120.18 -52.79 10.06
CA VAL A 384 -119.43 -52.34 8.87
C VAL A 384 -119.25 -50.82 8.80
N CYS A 385 -120.25 -50.03 9.22
CA CYS A 385 -120.10 -48.58 9.34
C CYS A 385 -119.31 -48.20 10.60
N GLY A 386 -119.26 -49.05 11.63
CA GLY A 386 -118.40 -48.90 12.80
C GLY A 386 -116.93 -49.15 12.47
N GLN A 387 -116.65 -50.18 11.66
CA GLN A 387 -115.33 -50.42 11.05
C GLN A 387 -114.90 -49.21 10.21
N MET A 388 -115.77 -48.73 9.30
CA MET A 388 -115.52 -47.50 8.53
C MET A 388 -115.26 -46.29 9.44
N ALA A 389 -116.05 -46.10 10.51
CA ALA A 389 -115.86 -44.99 11.44
C ALA A 389 -114.51 -45.06 12.17
N ALA A 390 -114.09 -46.26 12.62
CA ALA A 390 -112.80 -46.49 13.25
C ALA A 390 -111.63 -46.28 12.28
N THR A 391 -111.75 -46.73 11.02
CA THR A 391 -110.75 -46.44 9.97
C THR A 391 -110.61 -44.94 9.74
N PHE A 392 -111.72 -44.19 9.68
CA PHE A 392 -111.69 -42.73 9.56
C PHE A 392 -111.19 -42.02 10.82
N GLU A 393 -111.40 -42.57 12.01
CA GLU A 393 -110.82 -42.01 13.24
C GLU A 393 -109.29 -42.15 13.19
N THR A 394 -108.78 -43.35 12.89
CA THR A 394 -107.34 -43.62 12.74
C THR A 394 -106.70 -42.81 11.59
N LEU A 395 -107.33 -42.76 10.41
CA LEU A 395 -106.82 -41.98 9.27
C LEU A 395 -106.95 -40.47 9.49
N GLY A 396 -107.93 -40.01 10.28
CA GLY A 396 -108.08 -38.60 10.63
C GLY A 396 -106.96 -38.05 11.50
N GLU A 397 -106.16 -38.92 12.13
CA GLU A 397 -104.96 -38.58 12.90
C GLU A 397 -103.66 -38.67 12.07
N THR A 398 -103.74 -39.10 10.80
CA THR A 398 -102.60 -39.22 9.87
C THR A 398 -102.46 -38.02 8.93
N GLY A 399 -101.28 -37.81 8.36
CA GLY A 399 -101.02 -36.82 7.30
C GLY A 399 -101.85 -37.05 6.04
N PHE A 400 -102.33 -38.27 5.78
CA PHE A 400 -103.34 -38.54 4.75
C PHE A 400 -104.58 -37.63 4.90
N ALA A 401 -104.94 -37.22 6.12
CA ALA A 401 -106.07 -36.33 6.39
C ALA A 401 -105.91 -34.90 5.81
N THR A 402 -104.73 -34.53 5.29
CA THR A 402 -104.50 -33.25 4.61
C THR A 402 -104.58 -33.35 3.08
N THR A 403 -104.94 -34.52 2.54
CA THR A 403 -105.00 -34.77 1.09
C THR A 403 -106.40 -34.52 0.51
N ALA A 404 -106.47 -34.22 -0.79
CA ALA A 404 -107.75 -34.08 -1.50
C ALA A 404 -108.57 -35.38 -1.55
N ASP A 405 -107.90 -36.54 -1.45
CA ASP A 405 -108.54 -37.85 -1.38
C ASP A 405 -109.26 -38.07 -0.05
N TRP A 406 -108.72 -37.54 1.05
CA TRP A 406 -109.41 -37.51 2.34
C TRP A 406 -110.68 -36.65 2.31
N ASP A 407 -110.60 -35.43 1.75
CA ASP A 407 -111.77 -34.55 1.61
C ASP A 407 -112.91 -35.24 0.81
N ALA A 408 -112.55 -35.98 -0.25
CA ALA A 408 -113.49 -36.77 -1.03
C ALA A 408 -114.12 -37.92 -0.20
N LEU A 409 -113.32 -38.63 0.59
CA LEU A 409 -113.80 -39.69 1.49
C LEU A 409 -114.72 -39.17 2.60
N VAL A 410 -114.42 -37.99 3.16
CA VAL A 410 -115.27 -37.32 4.16
C VAL A 410 -116.60 -36.89 3.53
N ALA A 411 -116.59 -36.39 2.30
CA ALA A 411 -117.81 -36.07 1.56
C ALA A 411 -118.66 -37.32 1.26
N ASP A 412 -118.05 -38.41 0.82
CA ASP A 412 -118.73 -39.70 0.59
C ASP A 412 -119.35 -40.26 1.88
N ARG A 413 -118.64 -40.16 3.01
CA ARG A 413 -119.16 -40.53 4.34
C ARG A 413 -120.33 -39.65 4.76
N ALA A 414 -120.30 -38.35 4.49
CA ALA A 414 -121.36 -37.40 4.83
C ALA A 414 -122.62 -37.57 3.95
N ALA A 415 -122.48 -38.16 2.77
CA ALA A 415 -123.60 -38.44 1.85
C ALA A 415 -124.42 -39.69 2.21
N LEU A 416 -123.97 -40.51 3.19
CA LEU A 416 -124.68 -41.71 3.63
C LEU A 416 -126.03 -41.37 4.29
N PRO A 417 -127.15 -41.99 3.86
CA PRO A 417 -128.45 -41.75 4.48
C PRO A 417 -128.51 -42.32 5.91
N PRO A 418 -129.26 -41.69 6.84
CA PRO A 418 -129.42 -42.23 8.19
C PRO A 418 -130.07 -43.63 8.13
N PRO A 419 -129.65 -44.60 8.96
CA PRO A 419 -130.14 -45.98 8.92
C PRO A 419 -131.52 -46.13 9.60
N ASP A 420 -132.47 -45.28 9.25
CA ASP A 420 -133.81 -45.20 9.83
C ASP A 420 -134.84 -46.10 9.12
N THR A 421 -134.61 -46.46 7.85
CA THR A 421 -135.46 -47.35 7.05
C THR A 421 -134.73 -48.63 6.61
N THR A 422 -135.47 -49.69 6.29
CA THR A 422 -134.89 -50.97 5.82
C THR A 422 -134.05 -50.81 4.56
N ASP A 423 -134.42 -49.90 3.67
CA ASP A 423 -133.66 -49.64 2.43
C ASP A 423 -132.40 -48.82 2.70
N ASN A 424 -132.44 -47.85 3.63
CA ASN A 424 -131.24 -47.13 4.10
C ASN A 424 -130.26 -48.06 4.85
N ILE A 425 -130.77 -49.01 5.63
CA ILE A 425 -129.94 -50.05 6.28
C ILE A 425 -129.23 -50.91 5.22
N ARG A 426 -129.94 -51.36 4.16
CA ARG A 426 -129.28 -52.09 3.05
C ARG A 426 -128.27 -51.23 2.27
N ALA A 427 -128.52 -49.93 2.13
CA ALA A 427 -127.55 -49.01 1.55
C ALA A 427 -126.30 -48.92 2.43
N ALA A 428 -126.45 -48.73 3.74
CA ALA A 428 -125.33 -48.71 4.69
C ALA A 428 -124.50 -50.01 4.68
N VAL A 429 -125.15 -51.19 4.68
CA VAL A 429 -124.46 -52.50 4.57
C VAL A 429 -123.69 -52.65 3.26
N ARG A 430 -124.10 -51.99 2.17
CA ARG A 430 -123.42 -52.02 0.87
C ARG A 430 -122.32 -50.97 0.76
N ASP A 431 -122.60 -49.75 1.19
CA ASP A 431 -121.81 -48.55 0.88
C ASP A 431 -120.71 -48.30 1.92
N CYS A 432 -120.95 -48.57 3.22
CA CYS A 432 -119.91 -48.44 4.24
C CYS A 432 -118.69 -49.35 3.99
N PRO A 433 -118.84 -50.65 3.61
CA PRO A 433 -117.69 -51.46 3.20
C PRO A 433 -116.96 -50.91 1.97
N GLN A 434 -117.67 -50.32 1.00
CA GLN A 434 -117.05 -49.76 -0.20
C GLN A 434 -116.25 -48.50 0.11
N ILE A 435 -116.79 -47.60 0.93
CA ILE A 435 -116.09 -46.39 1.41
C ILE A 435 -114.90 -46.79 2.30
N ASN A 436 -115.05 -47.78 3.18
CA ASN A 436 -113.95 -48.30 4.02
C ASN A 436 -112.82 -48.93 3.18
N ALA A 437 -113.17 -49.75 2.18
CA ALA A 437 -112.19 -50.37 1.28
C ALA A 437 -111.47 -49.31 0.44
N ARG A 438 -112.17 -48.29 -0.05
CA ARG A 438 -111.58 -47.16 -0.79
C ARG A 438 -110.68 -46.29 0.09
N ALA A 439 -111.08 -46.03 1.34
CA ALA A 439 -110.25 -45.31 2.32
C ALA A 439 -108.95 -46.07 2.63
N THR A 440 -109.05 -47.39 2.80
CA THR A 440 -107.88 -48.26 3.05
C THR A 440 -106.96 -48.31 1.82
N ALA A 441 -107.52 -48.36 0.61
CA ALA A 441 -106.75 -48.35 -0.63
C ALA A 441 -106.00 -47.01 -0.84
N LEU A 442 -106.70 -45.88 -0.73
CA LEU A 442 -106.09 -44.55 -0.93
C LEU A 442 -105.03 -44.21 0.14
N ALA A 443 -105.24 -44.63 1.39
CA ALA A 443 -104.21 -44.53 2.43
C ALA A 443 -103.02 -45.46 2.17
N GLY A 444 -103.24 -46.62 1.54
CA GLY A 444 -102.19 -47.52 1.06
C GLY A 444 -101.36 -46.91 -0.07
N ASP A 445 -102.02 -46.32 -1.07
CA ASP A 445 -101.37 -45.60 -2.19
C ASP A 445 -100.57 -44.39 -1.67
N TYR A 446 -101.09 -43.66 -0.68
CA TYR A 446 -100.39 -42.58 0.00
C TYR A 446 -99.12 -43.06 0.73
N LEU A 447 -99.22 -44.13 1.53
CA LEU A 447 -98.04 -44.73 2.18
C LEU A 447 -97.00 -45.23 1.15
N ALA A 448 -97.44 -45.85 0.05
CA ALA A 448 -96.55 -46.26 -1.03
C ALA A 448 -95.84 -45.08 -1.70
N GLY A 449 -96.52 -43.93 -1.83
CA GLY A 449 -95.92 -42.67 -2.26
C GLY A 449 -94.83 -42.16 -1.31
N LEU A 450 -95.09 -42.15 0.00
CA LEU A 450 -94.10 -41.76 1.02
C LEU A 450 -92.90 -42.73 1.06
N GLN A 451 -93.16 -44.04 0.96
CA GLN A 451 -92.16 -45.09 0.88
C GLN A 451 -91.24 -44.90 -0.33
N THR A 452 -91.82 -44.62 -1.51
CA THR A 452 -91.05 -44.36 -2.74
C THR A 452 -90.16 -43.12 -2.58
N ALA A 453 -90.67 -42.05 -1.95
CA ALA A 453 -89.88 -40.85 -1.67
C ALA A 453 -88.72 -41.11 -0.68
N LEU A 454 -88.91 -41.97 0.32
CA LEU A 454 -87.83 -42.41 1.22
C LEU A 454 -86.77 -43.23 0.46
N GLU A 455 -87.18 -44.13 -0.43
CA GLU A 455 -86.26 -44.95 -1.23
C GLU A 455 -85.43 -44.10 -2.22
N ASP A 456 -86.04 -43.09 -2.85
CA ASP A 456 -85.34 -42.11 -3.69
C ASP A 456 -84.27 -41.33 -2.89
N GLU A 457 -84.59 -40.88 -1.67
CA GLU A 457 -83.63 -40.19 -0.79
C GLU A 457 -82.53 -41.13 -0.25
N ILE A 458 -82.84 -42.41 -0.01
CA ILE A 458 -81.83 -43.43 0.33
C ILE A 458 -80.87 -43.67 -0.84
N ALA A 459 -81.37 -43.69 -2.09
CA ALA A 459 -80.54 -43.83 -3.27
C ALA A 459 -79.62 -42.61 -3.43
N PHE A 460 -80.18 -41.40 -3.38
CA PHE A 460 -79.42 -40.15 -3.45
C PHE A 460 -78.37 -40.01 -2.32
N ALA A 461 -78.72 -40.38 -1.09
CA ALA A 461 -77.77 -40.38 0.03
C ALA A 461 -76.69 -41.47 -0.09
N ALA A 462 -76.95 -42.58 -0.79
CA ALA A 462 -75.96 -43.63 -1.02
C ALA A 462 -74.90 -43.25 -2.09
N GLU A 463 -75.21 -42.31 -2.98
CA GLU A 463 -74.26 -41.77 -3.96
C GLU A 463 -73.18 -40.87 -3.30
N ASN A 464 -73.44 -40.34 -2.10
CA ASN A 464 -72.48 -39.54 -1.34
C ASN A 464 -71.53 -40.44 -0.50
N PRO A 465 -70.21 -40.47 -0.77
CA PRO A 465 -69.26 -41.32 -0.04
C PRO A 465 -69.18 -41.03 1.47
N ALA A 466 -69.47 -39.79 1.90
CA ALA A 466 -69.48 -39.42 3.31
C ALA A 466 -70.67 -40.02 4.08
N MET A 467 -71.77 -40.32 3.38
CA MET A 467 -73.01 -40.85 3.95
C MET A 467 -73.10 -42.37 3.92
N ALA A 468 -72.26 -43.05 3.12
CA ALA A 468 -72.31 -44.50 2.89
C ALA A 468 -72.17 -45.39 4.15
N GLY A 469 -71.76 -44.83 5.29
CA GLY A 469 -71.71 -45.50 6.60
C GLY A 469 -72.51 -44.81 7.73
N ALA A 470 -73.30 -43.77 7.43
CA ALA A 470 -74.01 -42.99 8.43
C ALA A 470 -75.15 -43.80 9.10
N PRO A 471 -75.35 -43.68 10.44
CA PRO A 471 -76.46 -44.35 11.12
C PRO A 471 -77.82 -44.05 10.49
N ALA A 472 -78.09 -42.78 10.17
CA ALA A 472 -79.35 -42.34 9.55
C ALA A 472 -79.64 -43.04 8.20
N LEU A 473 -78.62 -43.36 7.38
CA LEU A 473 -78.80 -44.10 6.14
C LEU A 473 -79.15 -45.57 6.39
N ASN A 474 -78.55 -46.18 7.41
CA ASN A 474 -78.85 -47.56 7.80
C ASN A 474 -80.22 -47.67 8.47
N ASP A 475 -80.59 -46.71 9.31
CA ASP A 475 -81.91 -46.62 9.96
C ASP A 475 -83.00 -46.38 8.91
N ALA A 476 -82.78 -45.49 7.94
CA ALA A 476 -83.66 -45.26 6.81
C ALA A 476 -83.85 -46.52 5.94
N ARG A 477 -82.77 -47.22 5.57
CA ARG A 477 -82.85 -48.52 4.89
C ARG A 477 -83.63 -49.55 5.69
N ALA A 478 -83.38 -49.65 7.00
CA ALA A 478 -84.10 -50.57 7.87
C ALA A 478 -85.58 -50.20 8.05
N VAL A 479 -85.98 -48.93 7.87
CA VAL A 479 -87.40 -48.52 7.80
C VAL A 479 -87.98 -48.87 6.43
N ALA A 480 -87.27 -48.59 5.33
CA ALA A 480 -87.72 -48.93 3.98
C ALA A 480 -87.94 -50.44 3.81
N GLU A 481 -86.99 -51.28 4.25
CA GLU A 481 -87.12 -52.75 4.25
C GLU A 481 -88.29 -53.29 5.10
N ARG A 482 -88.75 -52.52 6.10
CA ARG A 482 -89.94 -52.83 6.92
C ARG A 482 -91.24 -52.25 6.33
N GLY A 483 -91.16 -51.45 5.27
CA GLY A 483 -92.26 -50.67 4.70
C GLY A 483 -93.50 -51.48 4.33
N ASP A 484 -93.35 -52.78 4.04
CA ASP A 484 -94.41 -53.72 3.65
C ASP A 484 -94.99 -54.58 4.81
N ALA A 485 -94.66 -54.29 6.06
CA ALA A 485 -95.23 -54.97 7.23
C ALA A 485 -96.73 -54.65 7.39
N ALA A 486 -97.58 -55.48 6.76
CA ALA A 486 -99.03 -55.30 6.69
C ALA A 486 -99.79 -55.45 8.03
N ASP A 487 -99.08 -55.79 9.11
CA ASP A 487 -99.58 -55.96 10.47
C ASP A 487 -99.45 -54.71 11.37
N LEU A 488 -98.75 -53.66 10.91
CA LEU A 488 -98.63 -52.38 11.64
C LEU A 488 -99.73 -51.36 11.29
N PRO A 489 -100.22 -50.56 12.26
CA PRO A 489 -101.13 -49.45 12.01
C PRO A 489 -100.58 -48.42 11.00
N ILE A 490 -101.46 -47.85 10.17
CA ILE A 490 -101.10 -46.87 9.12
C ILE A 490 -100.36 -45.65 9.72
N ALA A 491 -100.83 -45.13 10.85
CA ALA A 491 -100.20 -44.00 11.54
C ALA A 491 -98.77 -44.31 12.05
N GLU A 492 -98.51 -45.54 12.51
CA GLU A 492 -97.16 -45.94 12.96
C GLU A 492 -96.21 -46.10 11.76
N ARG A 493 -96.70 -46.62 10.63
CA ARG A 493 -95.93 -46.71 9.37
C ARG A 493 -95.62 -45.33 8.81
N GLU A 494 -96.59 -44.43 8.74
CA GLU A 494 -96.43 -43.04 8.30
C GLU A 494 -95.38 -42.30 9.15
N ALA A 495 -95.56 -42.29 10.47
CA ALA A 495 -94.65 -41.60 11.39
C ALA A 495 -93.22 -42.18 11.32
N GLY A 496 -93.10 -43.50 11.13
CA GLY A 496 -91.82 -44.17 10.92
C GLY A 496 -91.10 -43.72 9.64
N ILE A 497 -91.82 -43.68 8.51
CA ILE A 497 -91.27 -43.23 7.22
C ILE A 497 -90.86 -41.76 7.29
N ILE A 498 -91.74 -40.87 7.76
CA ILE A 498 -91.45 -39.43 7.86
C ILE A 498 -90.23 -39.17 8.76
N THR A 499 -90.19 -39.78 9.96
CA THR A 499 -89.05 -39.61 10.89
C THR A 499 -87.74 -40.09 10.28
N ALA A 500 -87.76 -41.18 9.51
CA ALA A 500 -86.57 -41.70 8.82
C ALA A 500 -86.12 -40.78 7.68
N THR A 501 -87.05 -40.27 6.86
CA THR A 501 -86.77 -39.31 5.80
C THR A 501 -86.15 -38.03 6.37
N ASP A 502 -86.77 -37.42 7.38
CA ASP A 502 -86.30 -36.18 8.00
C ASP A 502 -84.90 -36.35 8.62
N ALA A 503 -84.66 -37.47 9.31
CA ALA A 503 -83.36 -37.77 9.90
C ALA A 503 -82.27 -37.99 8.84
N LEU A 504 -82.59 -38.68 7.73
CA LEU A 504 -81.68 -38.88 6.61
C LEU A 504 -81.38 -37.55 5.89
N VAL A 505 -82.40 -36.75 5.61
CA VAL A 505 -82.29 -35.45 4.95
C VAL A 505 -81.45 -34.49 5.80
N ALA A 506 -81.69 -34.41 7.11
CA ALA A 506 -80.91 -33.57 8.02
C ALA A 506 -79.44 -34.01 8.11
N ALA A 507 -79.17 -35.32 8.19
CA ALA A 507 -77.80 -35.84 8.23
C ALA A 507 -77.04 -35.58 6.91
N HIS A 508 -77.71 -35.76 5.76
CA HIS A 508 -77.11 -35.47 4.46
C HIS A 508 -76.88 -33.97 4.27
N MET A 509 -77.79 -33.11 4.76
CA MET A 509 -77.68 -31.65 4.64
C MET A 509 -76.47 -31.13 5.40
N ALA A 510 -76.24 -31.62 6.63
CA ALA A 510 -75.05 -31.29 7.40
C ALA A 510 -73.75 -31.68 6.67
N ALA A 511 -73.68 -32.91 6.13
CA ALA A 511 -72.50 -33.38 5.40
C ALA A 511 -72.22 -32.56 4.12
N LEU A 512 -73.26 -32.13 3.40
CA LEU A 512 -73.11 -31.22 2.26
C LEU A 512 -72.74 -29.80 2.72
N GLN A 513 -73.35 -29.25 3.77
CA GLN A 513 -72.99 -27.91 4.29
C GLN A 513 -71.53 -27.84 4.78
N ASP A 514 -71.03 -28.87 5.46
CA ASP A 514 -69.63 -28.96 5.87
C ASP A 514 -68.67 -28.95 4.66
N ARG A 515 -68.98 -29.76 3.63
CA ARG A 515 -68.18 -29.80 2.39
C ARG A 515 -68.27 -28.50 1.59
N ALA A 516 -69.42 -27.82 1.58
CA ALA A 516 -69.59 -26.51 0.95
C ALA A 516 -68.74 -25.44 1.66
N THR A 517 -68.71 -25.48 2.99
CA THR A 517 -67.89 -24.59 3.82
C THR A 517 -66.40 -24.83 3.59
N ALA A 518 -65.96 -26.10 3.54
CA ALA A 518 -64.58 -26.45 3.25
C ALA A 518 -64.14 -26.00 1.84
N LEU A 519 -65.02 -26.16 0.83
CA LEU A 519 -64.76 -25.73 -0.53
C LEU A 519 -64.68 -24.19 -0.65
N ALA A 520 -65.56 -23.47 0.05
CA ALA A 520 -65.52 -22.00 0.13
C ALA A 520 -64.24 -21.49 0.82
N ALA A 521 -63.87 -22.08 1.96
CA ALA A 521 -62.63 -21.77 2.65
C ALA A 521 -61.40 -22.03 1.77
N LEU A 522 -61.37 -23.14 1.02
CA LEU A 522 -60.31 -23.42 0.05
C LEU A 522 -60.23 -22.36 -1.06
N ARG A 523 -61.37 -21.93 -1.62
CA ARG A 523 -61.40 -20.86 -2.64
C ARG A 523 -60.82 -19.55 -2.10
N ASP A 524 -61.21 -19.15 -0.90
CA ASP A 524 -60.70 -17.93 -0.25
C ASP A 524 -59.21 -18.06 0.09
N GLU A 525 -58.76 -19.24 0.50
CA GLU A 525 -57.34 -19.55 0.73
C GLU A 525 -56.53 -19.48 -0.57
N VAL A 526 -57.00 -20.09 -1.67
CA VAL A 526 -56.36 -20.00 -3.00
C VAL A 526 -56.26 -18.54 -3.45
N ALA A 527 -57.33 -17.75 -3.31
CA ALA A 527 -57.36 -16.34 -3.67
C ALA A 527 -56.44 -15.47 -2.79
N GLY A 528 -56.17 -15.90 -1.54
CA GLY A 528 -55.20 -15.27 -0.64
C GLY A 528 -53.75 -15.75 -0.82
N ILE A 529 -53.55 -16.92 -1.42
CA ILE A 529 -52.23 -17.49 -1.72
C ILE A 529 -51.60 -16.70 -2.88
N TRP A 530 -52.22 -16.67 -4.07
CA TRP A 530 -51.80 -15.86 -5.22
C TRP A 530 -53.04 -15.35 -5.98
N SER A 531 -52.91 -14.24 -6.71
CA SER A 531 -54.04 -13.62 -7.40
C SER A 531 -54.53 -14.48 -8.58
N LEU A 532 -55.55 -15.31 -8.34
CA LEU A 532 -56.35 -15.90 -9.40
C LEU A 532 -56.70 -14.82 -10.44
N PRO A 533 -56.43 -15.02 -11.74
CA PRO A 533 -56.68 -14.02 -12.77
C PRO A 533 -58.09 -13.45 -12.68
N ALA A 534 -58.25 -12.14 -12.90
CA ALA A 534 -59.55 -11.47 -12.71
C ALA A 534 -60.66 -11.99 -13.67
N ASP A 535 -60.29 -12.72 -14.72
CA ASP A 535 -61.16 -13.45 -15.64
C ASP A 535 -61.48 -14.90 -15.20
N ALA A 536 -60.98 -15.37 -14.05
CA ALA A 536 -61.48 -16.55 -13.32
C ALA A 536 -62.88 -16.32 -12.69
N ASN A 537 -63.61 -15.36 -13.25
CA ASN A 537 -64.89 -14.81 -12.83
C ASN A 537 -66.06 -15.82 -12.99
N ASP A 538 -65.80 -17.05 -13.47
CA ASP A 538 -66.74 -18.16 -13.42
C ASP A 538 -66.84 -18.77 -12.00
N THR A 539 -65.79 -18.61 -11.17
CA THR A 539 -65.80 -19.07 -9.77
C THR A 539 -66.74 -18.24 -8.91
N GLY A 540 -66.83 -16.92 -9.12
CA GLY A 540 -67.73 -16.04 -8.36
C GLY A 540 -69.19 -16.52 -8.39
N PRO A 541 -69.84 -16.59 -9.56
CA PRO A 541 -71.22 -17.06 -9.70
C PRO A 541 -71.46 -18.49 -9.18
N ALA A 542 -70.49 -19.40 -9.35
CA ALA A 542 -70.60 -20.77 -8.85
C ALA A 542 -70.60 -20.82 -7.30
N PHE A 543 -69.76 -20.01 -6.65
CA PHE A 543 -69.68 -19.93 -5.20
C PHE A 543 -70.79 -19.06 -4.57
N ASP A 544 -71.28 -18.04 -5.28
CA ASP A 544 -72.49 -17.30 -4.91
C ASP A 544 -73.72 -18.23 -4.92
N ALA A 545 -73.84 -19.09 -5.94
CA ALA A 545 -74.88 -20.12 -6.01
C ALA A 545 -74.72 -21.18 -4.90
N LEU A 546 -73.48 -21.59 -4.58
CA LEU A 546 -73.18 -22.49 -3.46
C LEU A 546 -73.61 -21.91 -2.12
N GLY A 547 -73.27 -20.64 -1.84
CA GLY A 547 -73.68 -19.95 -0.62
C GLY A 547 -75.20 -19.78 -0.53
N ALA A 548 -75.85 -19.44 -1.65
CA ALA A 548 -77.31 -19.33 -1.72
C ALA A 548 -78.02 -20.67 -1.51
N ALA A 549 -77.46 -21.79 -1.98
CA ALA A 549 -77.98 -23.13 -1.76
C ALA A 549 -77.76 -23.61 -0.31
N ALA A 550 -76.60 -23.33 0.27
CA ALA A 550 -76.26 -23.71 1.66
C ALA A 550 -77.14 -23.01 2.71
N ALA A 551 -77.69 -21.84 2.38
CA ALA A 551 -78.56 -21.04 3.23
C ALA A 551 -80.06 -21.41 3.17
N GLN A 552 -80.46 -22.43 2.40
CA GLN A 552 -81.85 -22.87 2.31
C GLN A 552 -82.26 -23.74 3.52
N ASP A 553 -83.55 -23.72 3.86
CA ASP A 553 -84.12 -24.57 4.91
C ASP A 553 -83.99 -26.06 4.56
N THR A 554 -83.60 -26.87 5.56
CA THR A 554 -83.35 -28.32 5.43
C THR A 554 -84.54 -29.06 4.81
N SER A 555 -84.37 -29.53 3.58
CA SER A 555 -85.40 -30.23 2.80
C SER A 555 -84.78 -31.01 1.65
N ALA A 556 -85.48 -32.05 1.14
CA ALA A 556 -85.01 -32.85 0.01
C ALA A 556 -84.74 -32.05 -1.28
N PRO A 557 -85.54 -31.03 -1.66
CA PRO A 557 -85.18 -30.16 -2.80
C PRO A 557 -83.90 -29.34 -2.55
N ALA A 558 -83.72 -28.79 -1.34
CA ALA A 558 -82.55 -28.00 -0.98
C ALA A 558 -81.25 -28.82 -1.02
N LEU A 559 -81.30 -30.10 -0.60
CA LEU A 559 -80.17 -31.04 -0.73
C LEU A 559 -79.67 -31.16 -2.17
N ARG A 560 -80.59 -31.34 -3.12
CA ARG A 560 -80.26 -31.52 -4.54
C ARG A 560 -79.67 -30.24 -5.12
N THR A 561 -80.25 -29.07 -4.82
CA THR A 561 -79.69 -27.76 -5.21
C THR A 561 -78.29 -27.54 -4.61
N LEU A 562 -78.05 -27.92 -3.35
CA LEU A 562 -76.74 -27.80 -2.72
C LEU A 562 -75.70 -28.73 -3.35
N SER A 563 -76.07 -29.98 -3.66
CA SER A 563 -75.20 -30.95 -4.33
C SER A 563 -74.83 -30.51 -5.76
N GLU A 564 -75.78 -29.97 -6.52
CA GLU A 564 -75.53 -29.43 -7.86
C GLU A 564 -74.59 -28.21 -7.80
N ALA A 565 -74.82 -27.29 -6.85
CA ALA A 565 -73.97 -26.13 -6.65
C ALA A 565 -72.54 -26.51 -6.20
N GLN A 566 -72.37 -27.58 -5.43
CA GLN A 566 -71.05 -28.12 -5.08
C GLN A 566 -70.28 -28.62 -6.30
N ALA A 567 -70.91 -29.45 -7.14
CA ALA A 567 -70.25 -29.97 -8.34
C ALA A 567 -69.85 -28.83 -9.30
N ALA A 568 -70.68 -27.78 -9.41
CA ALA A 568 -70.34 -26.57 -10.15
C ALA A 568 -69.15 -25.81 -9.52
N GLY A 569 -69.12 -25.64 -8.20
CA GLY A 569 -68.02 -25.00 -7.47
C GLY A 569 -66.69 -25.76 -7.58
N GLU A 570 -66.69 -27.08 -7.42
CA GLU A 570 -65.50 -27.93 -7.57
C GLU A 570 -64.95 -27.84 -9.00
N SER A 571 -65.83 -27.94 -10.01
CA SER A 571 -65.45 -27.82 -11.42
C SER A 571 -64.88 -26.44 -11.78
N ALA A 572 -65.52 -25.36 -11.32
CA ALA A 572 -65.06 -24.00 -11.56
C ALA A 572 -63.70 -23.73 -10.91
N LEU A 573 -63.49 -24.17 -9.66
CA LEU A 573 -62.22 -24.00 -8.95
C LEU A 573 -61.08 -24.78 -9.62
N MET A 574 -61.32 -26.05 -10.00
CA MET A 574 -60.31 -26.85 -10.71
C MET A 574 -59.93 -26.25 -12.07
N SER A 575 -60.91 -25.77 -12.82
CA SER A 575 -60.70 -25.11 -14.13
C SER A 575 -59.88 -23.82 -14.01
N GLY A 576 -60.16 -23.00 -12.99
CA GLY A 576 -59.39 -21.80 -12.69
C GLY A 576 -57.93 -22.11 -12.34
N LEU A 577 -57.71 -23.06 -11.42
CA LEU A 577 -56.37 -23.52 -11.00
C LEU A 577 -55.55 -24.07 -12.18
N THR A 578 -56.17 -24.87 -13.05
CA THR A 578 -55.51 -25.45 -14.24
C THR A 578 -55.05 -24.37 -15.22
N ARG A 579 -55.86 -23.30 -15.39
CA ARG A 579 -55.54 -22.18 -16.28
C ARG A 579 -54.38 -21.36 -15.74
N ASP A 580 -54.41 -21.03 -14.45
CA ASP A 580 -53.39 -20.22 -13.79
C ASP A 580 -52.02 -20.94 -13.75
N LEU A 581 -52.00 -22.21 -13.35
CA LEU A 581 -50.78 -23.03 -13.41
C LEU A 581 -50.22 -23.17 -14.83
N GLY A 582 -51.09 -23.26 -15.83
CA GLY A 582 -50.71 -23.25 -17.24
C GLY A 582 -50.09 -21.91 -17.70
N ALA A 583 -50.58 -20.79 -17.17
CA ALA A 583 -50.02 -19.46 -17.44
C ALA A 583 -48.65 -19.28 -16.78
N GLN A 584 -48.52 -19.56 -15.47
CA GLN A 584 -47.24 -19.41 -14.76
C GLN A 584 -46.14 -20.33 -15.32
N ARG A 585 -46.52 -21.52 -15.82
CA ARG A 585 -45.61 -22.41 -16.55
C ARG A 585 -45.12 -21.80 -17.88
N GLN A 586 -45.96 -21.06 -18.59
CA GLN A 586 -45.57 -20.37 -19.82
C GLN A 586 -44.70 -19.15 -19.51
N ASP A 587 -45.06 -18.34 -18.51
CA ASP A 587 -44.28 -17.18 -18.08
C ASP A 587 -42.84 -17.58 -17.72
N LEU A 588 -42.66 -18.71 -17.01
CA LEU A 588 -41.36 -19.30 -16.71
C LEU A 588 -40.54 -19.72 -17.94
N LEU A 589 -41.19 -20.25 -18.99
CA LEU A 589 -40.51 -20.63 -20.24
C LEU A 589 -40.14 -19.41 -21.08
N ASP A 590 -40.99 -18.38 -21.08
CA ASP A 590 -40.72 -17.11 -21.75
C ASP A 590 -39.58 -16.35 -21.03
N GLU A 591 -39.53 -16.39 -19.70
CA GLU A 591 -38.41 -15.84 -18.90
C GLU A 591 -37.07 -16.53 -19.21
N ILE A 592 -37.05 -17.87 -19.32
CA ILE A 592 -35.83 -18.59 -19.77
C ILE A 592 -35.46 -18.21 -21.21
N ALA A 593 -36.42 -17.98 -22.10
CA ALA A 593 -36.14 -17.56 -23.47
C ALA A 593 -35.50 -16.16 -23.52
N ASP A 594 -35.97 -15.22 -22.69
CA ASP A 594 -35.40 -13.88 -22.55
C ASP A 594 -34.02 -13.91 -21.86
N LEU A 595 -33.82 -14.75 -20.85
CA LEU A 595 -32.51 -14.99 -20.23
C LEU A 595 -31.52 -15.59 -21.24
N ARG A 596 -31.92 -16.60 -22.03
CA ARG A 596 -31.10 -17.16 -23.12
C ARG A 596 -30.77 -16.12 -24.19
N ALA A 597 -31.69 -15.22 -24.51
CA ALA A 597 -31.48 -14.17 -25.51
C ALA A 597 -30.54 -13.04 -25.02
N SER A 598 -30.54 -12.74 -23.71
CA SER A 598 -29.74 -11.68 -23.10
C SER A 598 -28.38 -12.16 -22.58
N LEU A 599 -28.32 -13.36 -22.00
CA LEU A 599 -27.13 -13.96 -21.39
C LEU A 599 -26.41 -14.97 -22.30
N GLY A 600 -27.07 -15.43 -23.37
CA GLY A 600 -26.56 -16.46 -24.28
C GLY A 600 -26.90 -17.89 -23.83
N GLU A 601 -26.50 -18.86 -24.65
CA GLU A 601 -26.77 -20.29 -24.38
C GLU A 601 -25.97 -20.82 -23.19
N SER A 602 -26.64 -21.60 -22.33
CA SER A 602 -26.05 -22.35 -21.22
C SER A 602 -26.77 -23.70 -21.08
N ALA A 603 -26.06 -24.73 -20.63
CA ALA A 603 -26.67 -26.02 -20.30
C ALA A 603 -27.75 -25.92 -19.20
N GLN A 604 -27.70 -24.90 -18.34
CA GLN A 604 -28.62 -24.68 -17.23
C GLN A 604 -30.04 -24.32 -17.70
N TRP A 605 -30.18 -23.59 -18.82
CA TRP A 605 -31.47 -23.25 -19.40
C TRP A 605 -32.28 -24.49 -19.80
N SER A 606 -31.62 -25.44 -20.47
CA SER A 606 -32.26 -26.68 -20.92
C SER A 606 -32.58 -27.68 -19.80
N ALA A 607 -31.90 -27.57 -18.65
CA ALA A 607 -32.29 -28.30 -17.44
C ALA A 607 -33.59 -27.70 -16.84
N LEU A 608 -33.63 -26.38 -16.68
CA LEU A 608 -34.81 -25.68 -16.13
C LEU A 608 -36.05 -25.84 -17.05
N GLU A 609 -35.88 -25.76 -18.38
CA GLU A 609 -36.95 -26.06 -19.34
C GLU A 609 -37.55 -27.46 -19.17
N ALA A 610 -36.73 -28.46 -18.81
CA ALA A 610 -37.18 -29.83 -18.56
C ALA A 610 -37.90 -29.95 -17.20
N ASP A 611 -37.38 -29.32 -16.14
CA ASP A 611 -38.02 -29.34 -14.82
C ASP A 611 -39.38 -28.61 -14.83
N ILE A 612 -39.48 -27.50 -15.56
CA ILE A 612 -40.76 -26.81 -15.84
C ILE A 612 -41.68 -27.69 -16.69
N ALA A 613 -41.13 -28.53 -17.57
CA ALA A 613 -41.94 -29.41 -18.40
C ALA A 613 -42.67 -30.50 -17.60
N ASP A 614 -42.07 -30.97 -16.50
CA ASP A 614 -42.58 -31.99 -15.59
C ASP A 614 -43.55 -31.47 -14.50
N LEU A 615 -43.74 -30.15 -14.40
CA LEU A 615 -44.73 -29.56 -13.47
C LEU A 615 -46.17 -30.06 -13.73
N PRO A 616 -46.95 -30.41 -12.69
CA PRO A 616 -48.35 -30.78 -12.84
C PRO A 616 -49.22 -29.59 -13.29
N ASN A 617 -49.91 -29.75 -14.43
CA ASN A 617 -50.82 -28.70 -14.94
C ASN A 617 -52.10 -28.51 -14.10
N GLN A 618 -52.37 -29.36 -13.10
CA GLN A 618 -53.50 -29.22 -12.18
C GLN A 618 -53.23 -29.91 -10.82
N PRO A 619 -53.87 -29.48 -9.72
CA PRO A 619 -53.79 -30.17 -8.43
C PRO A 619 -54.30 -31.61 -8.49
N ARG A 620 -53.75 -32.50 -7.65
CA ARG A 620 -54.23 -33.90 -7.54
C ARG A 620 -55.59 -34.02 -6.84
N ALA A 621 -55.96 -33.05 -6.00
CA ALA A 621 -57.22 -32.96 -5.29
C ALA A 621 -57.51 -31.49 -4.94
N LEU A 622 -58.79 -31.16 -4.72
CA LEU A 622 -59.19 -29.85 -4.18
C LEU A 622 -59.06 -29.85 -2.65
N THR A 623 -57.82 -29.77 -2.17
CA THR A 623 -57.48 -29.60 -0.76
C THR A 623 -56.36 -28.56 -0.64
N SER A 624 -56.31 -27.84 0.48
CA SER A 624 -55.29 -26.82 0.77
C SER A 624 -53.87 -27.35 0.50
N GLU A 625 -53.51 -28.47 1.13
CA GLU A 625 -52.21 -29.13 0.97
C GLU A 625 -51.88 -29.48 -0.50
N ALA A 626 -52.83 -30.03 -1.27
CA ALA A 626 -52.59 -30.44 -2.65
C ALA A 626 -52.48 -29.25 -3.62
N VAL A 627 -53.12 -28.12 -3.32
CA VAL A 627 -52.97 -26.88 -4.10
C VAL A 627 -51.66 -26.19 -3.73
N GLN A 628 -51.40 -25.98 -2.42
CA GLN A 628 -50.16 -25.38 -1.92
C GLN A 628 -48.91 -26.12 -2.44
N ALA A 629 -48.93 -27.46 -2.48
CA ALA A 629 -47.79 -28.24 -2.96
C ALA A 629 -47.43 -27.98 -4.44
N VAL A 630 -48.41 -27.73 -5.31
CA VAL A 630 -48.14 -27.44 -6.73
C VAL A 630 -47.63 -26.01 -6.90
N TYR A 631 -48.24 -25.03 -6.24
CA TYR A 631 -47.75 -23.64 -6.28
C TYR A 631 -46.36 -23.48 -5.63
N ALA A 632 -46.06 -24.25 -4.58
CA ALA A 632 -44.72 -24.27 -3.99
C ALA A 632 -43.66 -24.79 -4.97
N ALA A 633 -44.00 -25.77 -5.82
CA ALA A 633 -43.09 -26.26 -6.86
C ALA A 633 -42.87 -25.22 -7.98
N VAL A 634 -43.92 -24.49 -8.38
CA VAL A 634 -43.80 -23.36 -9.33
C VAL A 634 -42.91 -22.26 -8.74
N ALA A 635 -43.14 -21.87 -7.48
CA ALA A 635 -42.34 -20.84 -6.80
C ALA A 635 -40.86 -21.26 -6.60
N GLN A 636 -40.59 -22.55 -6.38
CA GLN A 636 -39.21 -23.07 -6.36
C GLN A 636 -38.54 -22.94 -7.73
N LEU A 637 -39.25 -23.21 -8.83
CA LEU A 637 -38.71 -23.06 -10.17
C LEU A 637 -38.55 -21.58 -10.57
N GLN A 638 -39.44 -20.68 -10.16
CA GLN A 638 -39.24 -19.23 -10.27
C GLN A 638 -37.95 -18.79 -9.54
N GLY A 639 -37.73 -19.27 -8.32
CA GLY A 639 -36.49 -19.02 -7.58
C GLY A 639 -35.25 -19.56 -8.30
N ALA A 640 -35.34 -20.75 -8.91
CA ALA A 640 -34.23 -21.37 -9.64
C ALA A 640 -33.92 -20.68 -10.98
N VAL A 641 -34.94 -20.20 -11.70
CA VAL A 641 -34.78 -19.40 -12.93
C VAL A 641 -34.15 -18.04 -12.61
N GLY A 642 -34.65 -17.35 -11.57
CA GLY A 642 -34.06 -16.09 -11.10
C GLY A 642 -32.61 -16.25 -10.64
N GLU A 643 -32.31 -17.26 -9.82
CA GLU A 643 -30.93 -17.53 -9.37
C GLU A 643 -29.99 -17.88 -10.53
N ALA A 644 -30.44 -18.67 -11.50
CA ALA A 644 -29.66 -18.97 -12.71
C ALA A 644 -29.45 -17.72 -13.58
N GLY A 645 -30.45 -16.85 -13.69
CA GLY A 645 -30.35 -15.54 -14.35
C GLY A 645 -29.31 -14.63 -13.68
N GLY A 646 -29.36 -14.50 -12.35
CA GLY A 646 -28.39 -13.74 -11.57
C GLY A 646 -26.96 -14.28 -11.70
N GLN A 647 -26.78 -15.60 -11.58
CA GLN A 647 -25.48 -16.27 -11.80
C GLN A 647 -24.95 -16.05 -13.23
N GLY A 648 -25.82 -16.14 -14.24
CA GLY A 648 -25.44 -15.91 -15.63
C GLY A 648 -25.07 -14.45 -15.93
N ALA A 649 -25.79 -13.49 -15.33
CA ALA A 649 -25.45 -12.07 -15.43
C ALA A 649 -24.11 -11.75 -14.76
N GLN A 650 -23.87 -12.28 -13.55
CA GLN A 650 -22.59 -12.15 -12.86
C GLN A 650 -21.45 -12.73 -13.69
N ALA A 651 -21.62 -13.95 -14.23
CA ALA A 651 -20.60 -14.59 -15.08
C ALA A 651 -20.27 -13.77 -16.34
N LEU A 652 -21.25 -13.09 -16.95
CA LEU A 652 -20.98 -12.17 -18.05
C LEU A 652 -20.26 -10.88 -17.63
N SER A 653 -20.53 -10.36 -16.42
CA SER A 653 -19.78 -9.24 -15.85
C SER A 653 -18.32 -9.63 -15.60
N GLU A 654 -18.06 -10.79 -15.00
CA GLU A 654 -16.72 -11.32 -14.79
C GLU A 654 -15.99 -11.56 -16.13
N ILE A 655 -16.67 -12.09 -17.16
CA ILE A 655 -16.09 -12.19 -18.52
C ILE A 655 -15.73 -10.81 -19.09
N ALA A 656 -16.52 -9.76 -18.81
CA ALA A 656 -16.18 -8.40 -19.26
C ALA A 656 -14.92 -7.86 -18.56
N GLU A 657 -14.81 -8.04 -17.24
CA GLU A 657 -13.62 -7.65 -16.46
C GLU A 657 -12.35 -8.42 -16.89
N LEU A 658 -12.48 -9.72 -17.17
CA LEU A 658 -11.40 -10.55 -17.71
C LEU A 658 -10.97 -10.07 -19.12
N ARG A 659 -11.92 -9.65 -19.96
CA ARG A 659 -11.63 -9.06 -21.28
C ARG A 659 -10.91 -7.72 -21.17
N ASP A 660 -11.32 -6.85 -20.27
CA ASP A 660 -10.65 -5.56 -20.00
C ASP A 660 -9.25 -5.78 -19.39
N THR A 661 -9.08 -6.82 -18.57
CA THR A 661 -7.77 -7.26 -18.06
C THR A 661 -6.86 -7.71 -19.21
N ILE A 662 -7.34 -8.59 -20.10
CA ILE A 662 -6.56 -9.01 -21.28
C ILE A 662 -6.25 -7.82 -22.22
N ALA A 663 -7.18 -6.88 -22.40
CA ALA A 663 -6.92 -5.67 -23.17
C ALA A 663 -5.82 -4.81 -22.55
N THR A 664 -5.83 -4.66 -21.21
CA THR A 664 -4.77 -3.95 -20.47
C THR A 664 -3.41 -4.64 -20.59
N LEU A 665 -3.38 -5.98 -20.54
CA LEU A 665 -2.18 -6.78 -20.78
C LEU A 665 -1.66 -6.60 -22.22
N ALA A 666 -2.55 -6.60 -23.23
CA ALA A 666 -2.18 -6.36 -24.63
C ALA A 666 -1.61 -4.94 -24.86
N ASP A 667 -2.24 -3.91 -24.28
CA ASP A 667 -1.74 -2.53 -24.33
C ASP A 667 -0.38 -2.39 -23.61
N GLY A 668 -0.17 -3.13 -22.52
CA GLY A 668 1.10 -3.20 -21.79
C GLY A 668 2.22 -3.85 -22.61
N ALA A 669 1.93 -5.01 -23.21
CA ALA A 669 2.84 -5.72 -24.09
C ALA A 669 3.27 -4.88 -25.31
N GLY A 670 2.32 -4.17 -25.94
CA GLY A 670 2.61 -3.26 -27.05
C GLY A 670 3.39 -2.01 -26.66
N GLN A 671 3.25 -1.51 -25.43
CA GLN A 671 4.09 -0.43 -24.90
C GLN A 671 5.51 -0.90 -24.56
N ALA A 672 5.66 -2.15 -24.11
CA ALA A 672 6.95 -2.74 -23.78
C ALA A 672 7.73 -3.24 -25.02
N GLY A 673 7.00 -3.63 -26.07
CA GLY A 673 7.52 -4.12 -27.35
C GLY A 673 7.67 -5.65 -27.42
N TYR A 674 6.81 -6.43 -26.75
CA TYR A 674 6.79 -7.91 -26.81
C TYR A 674 5.46 -8.50 -27.29
N ASP A 675 4.53 -7.67 -27.77
CA ASP A 675 3.27 -8.12 -28.38
C ASP A 675 3.47 -8.88 -29.71
N ASP A 676 4.59 -8.64 -30.40
CA ASP A 676 5.00 -9.36 -31.61
C ASP A 676 5.68 -10.73 -31.36
N VAL A 677 5.75 -11.19 -30.11
CA VAL A 677 6.34 -12.50 -29.75
C VAL A 677 5.36 -13.64 -30.06
N ASP A 678 5.83 -14.69 -30.76
CA ASP A 678 5.03 -15.85 -31.19
C ASP A 678 4.18 -16.46 -30.06
N GLU A 679 4.74 -16.62 -28.86
CA GLU A 679 4.02 -17.15 -27.70
C GLU A 679 2.87 -16.23 -27.23
N TRP A 680 3.09 -14.91 -27.29
CA TRP A 680 2.08 -13.89 -26.96
C TRP A 680 0.96 -13.86 -28.00
N GLN A 681 1.31 -13.76 -29.30
CA GLN A 681 0.35 -13.73 -30.39
C GLN A 681 -0.52 -15.01 -30.41
N THR A 682 0.07 -16.18 -30.14
CA THR A 682 -0.67 -17.45 -30.06
C THR A 682 -1.70 -17.45 -28.94
N ALA A 683 -1.34 -16.95 -27.75
CA ALA A 683 -2.27 -16.84 -26.64
C ALA A 683 -3.36 -15.79 -26.90
N ALA A 684 -2.98 -14.59 -27.36
CA ALA A 684 -3.91 -13.49 -27.65
C ALA A 684 -4.94 -13.86 -28.74
N ALA A 685 -4.55 -14.62 -29.77
CA ALA A 685 -5.45 -15.07 -30.83
C ALA A 685 -6.64 -15.90 -30.30
N ALA A 686 -6.43 -16.68 -29.22
CA ALA A 686 -7.47 -17.51 -28.61
C ALA A 686 -8.67 -16.70 -28.08
N MET A 687 -8.48 -15.41 -27.74
CA MET A 687 -9.57 -14.50 -27.36
C MET A 687 -10.69 -14.46 -28.42
N SER A 688 -10.32 -14.54 -29.70
CA SER A 688 -11.28 -14.48 -30.81
C SER A 688 -12.13 -15.75 -30.99
N GLU A 689 -11.73 -16.85 -30.34
CA GLU A 689 -12.41 -18.15 -30.41
C GLU A 689 -13.28 -18.44 -29.16
N LEU A 690 -13.23 -17.58 -28.13
CA LEU A 690 -14.02 -17.75 -26.90
C LEU A 690 -15.42 -17.13 -27.06
N PRO A 691 -16.50 -17.90 -26.82
CA PRO A 691 -17.85 -17.34 -26.77
C PRO A 691 -18.06 -16.49 -25.52
N VAL A 692 -19.03 -15.57 -25.59
CA VAL A 692 -19.45 -14.72 -24.48
C VAL A 692 -20.79 -15.25 -23.96
N ASN A 693 -20.71 -16.22 -23.04
CA ASN A 693 -21.83 -16.84 -22.34
C ASN A 693 -21.34 -17.38 -20.96
N PRO A 694 -22.23 -17.65 -19.98
CA PRO A 694 -21.84 -18.06 -18.63
C PRO A 694 -20.92 -19.29 -18.59
N ASP A 695 -21.23 -20.32 -19.39
CA ASP A 695 -20.48 -21.58 -19.46
C ASP A 695 -19.01 -21.40 -19.91
N ALA A 696 -18.66 -20.26 -20.51
CA ALA A 696 -17.30 -19.95 -20.96
C ALA A 696 -16.43 -19.23 -19.92
N LEU A 697 -16.98 -18.78 -18.79
CA LEU A 697 -16.24 -18.03 -17.76
C LEU A 697 -14.92 -18.71 -17.34
N PRO A 698 -14.85 -20.04 -17.07
CA PRO A 698 -13.59 -20.70 -16.74
C PRO A 698 -12.53 -20.59 -17.84
N ARG A 699 -12.94 -20.63 -19.12
CA ARG A 699 -12.03 -20.52 -20.26
C ARG A 699 -11.47 -19.10 -20.42
N TRP A 700 -12.27 -18.08 -20.08
CA TRP A 700 -11.81 -16.69 -20.01
C TRP A 700 -10.81 -16.48 -18.87
N ALA A 701 -11.06 -17.08 -17.70
CA ALA A 701 -10.17 -17.02 -16.54
C ALA A 701 -8.83 -17.75 -16.80
N ASP A 702 -8.88 -18.94 -17.42
CA ASP A 702 -7.68 -19.69 -17.84
C ASP A 702 -6.83 -18.87 -18.82
N LEU A 703 -7.44 -18.26 -19.85
CA LEU A 703 -6.74 -17.43 -20.83
C LEU A 703 -6.10 -16.18 -20.18
N THR A 704 -6.83 -15.50 -19.29
CA THR A 704 -6.31 -14.33 -18.56
C THR A 704 -5.15 -14.71 -17.65
N THR A 705 -5.19 -15.91 -17.04
CA THR A 705 -4.10 -16.44 -16.21
C THR A 705 -2.87 -16.77 -17.06
N GLN A 706 -3.08 -17.41 -18.22
CA GLN A 706 -2.00 -17.71 -19.16
C GLN A 706 -1.32 -16.43 -19.66
N LEU A 707 -2.10 -15.43 -20.09
CA LEU A 707 -1.58 -14.14 -20.57
C LEU A 707 -0.89 -13.35 -19.45
N SER A 708 -1.46 -13.30 -18.24
CA SER A 708 -0.79 -12.68 -17.08
C SER A 708 0.56 -13.33 -16.73
N THR A 709 0.66 -14.65 -16.93
CA THR A 709 1.91 -15.39 -16.67
C THR A 709 2.95 -15.09 -17.75
N LEU A 710 2.54 -15.13 -19.03
CA LEU A 710 3.39 -14.75 -20.16
C LEU A 710 3.85 -13.28 -20.07
N ASP A 711 2.98 -12.38 -19.62
CA ASP A 711 3.28 -10.96 -19.43
C ASP A 711 4.40 -10.78 -18.40
N ALA A 712 4.27 -11.43 -17.23
CA ALA A 712 5.29 -11.38 -16.20
C ALA A 712 6.64 -11.99 -16.62
N GLU A 713 6.62 -13.08 -17.40
CA GLU A 713 7.84 -13.71 -17.93
C GLU A 713 8.52 -12.84 -19.02
N LEU A 714 7.75 -12.35 -20.00
CA LEU A 714 8.28 -11.51 -21.09
C LEU A 714 8.68 -10.12 -20.60
N ALA A 715 7.95 -9.49 -19.69
CA ALA A 715 8.32 -8.21 -19.10
C ALA A 715 9.65 -8.32 -18.33
N ALA A 716 9.88 -9.41 -17.61
CA ALA A 716 11.15 -9.67 -16.93
C ALA A 716 12.30 -9.91 -17.92
N GLU A 717 12.05 -10.64 -19.02
CA GLU A 717 13.01 -10.84 -20.11
C GLU A 717 13.37 -9.50 -20.79
N TRP A 718 12.38 -8.68 -21.17
CA TRP A 718 12.59 -7.37 -21.79
C TRP A 718 13.28 -6.40 -20.85
N GLN A 719 12.93 -6.39 -19.56
CA GLN A 719 13.62 -5.55 -18.57
C GLN A 719 15.10 -5.94 -18.45
N ALA A 720 15.41 -7.24 -18.39
CA ALA A 720 16.79 -7.72 -18.32
C ALA A 720 17.57 -7.41 -19.62
N GLY A 721 16.96 -7.59 -20.79
CA GLY A 721 17.54 -7.28 -22.09
C GLY A 721 17.82 -5.78 -22.28
N ARG A 722 16.85 -4.92 -21.95
CA ARG A 722 17.01 -3.46 -21.96
C ARG A 722 18.15 -3.03 -21.03
N ALA A 723 18.19 -3.55 -19.80
CA ALA A 723 19.27 -3.26 -18.86
C ALA A 723 20.67 -3.70 -19.34
N GLN A 724 20.78 -4.79 -20.11
CA GLN A 724 22.04 -5.21 -20.75
C GLN A 724 22.46 -4.23 -21.85
N CYS A 725 21.54 -3.76 -22.69
CA CYS A 725 21.81 -2.73 -23.70
C CYS A 725 22.16 -1.37 -23.08
N ASP A 726 21.47 -0.95 -22.01
CA ASP A 726 21.80 0.26 -21.25
C ASP A 726 23.20 0.18 -20.65
N SER A 727 23.56 -0.97 -20.06
CA SER A 727 24.89 -1.22 -19.50
C SER A 727 25.97 -1.14 -20.59
N PHE A 728 25.74 -1.79 -21.74
CA PHE A 728 26.64 -1.71 -22.89
C PHE A 728 26.79 -0.27 -23.39
N ALA A 729 25.69 0.48 -23.55
CA ALA A 729 25.71 1.85 -24.02
C ALA A 729 26.47 2.78 -23.06
N ALA A 730 26.28 2.62 -21.75
CA ALA A 730 26.97 3.38 -20.72
C ALA A 730 28.49 3.09 -20.72
N GLU A 731 28.89 1.81 -20.64
CA GLU A 731 30.31 1.42 -20.68
C GLU A 731 30.98 1.85 -22.00
N TYR A 732 30.30 1.70 -23.14
CA TYR A 732 30.81 2.13 -24.43
C TYR A 732 31.01 3.65 -24.48
N ALA A 733 30.09 4.43 -23.92
CA ALA A 733 30.19 5.89 -23.87
C ALA A 733 31.36 6.37 -22.99
N GLU A 734 31.63 5.72 -21.85
CA GLU A 734 32.80 6.03 -21.01
C GLU A 734 34.12 5.74 -21.74
N GLN A 735 34.19 4.62 -22.46
CA GLN A 735 35.41 4.18 -23.16
C GLN A 735 35.55 4.77 -24.58
N ALA A 736 34.55 5.51 -25.08
CA ALA A 736 34.46 5.96 -26.48
C ALA A 736 35.69 6.73 -26.98
N ALA A 737 36.36 7.51 -26.13
CA ALA A 737 37.57 8.24 -26.49
C ALA A 737 38.80 7.31 -26.69
N LEU A 738 38.89 6.25 -25.89
CA LEU A 738 39.95 5.23 -25.98
C LEU A 738 39.71 4.28 -27.17
N LEU A 739 38.45 3.98 -27.45
CA LEU A 739 38.00 3.10 -28.55
C LEU A 739 37.95 3.81 -29.93
N THR A 740 38.65 4.95 -30.09
CA THR A 740 38.68 5.71 -31.36
C THR A 740 39.47 5.03 -32.47
N THR A 741 40.17 3.92 -32.18
CA THR A 741 40.84 3.09 -33.19
C THR A 741 39.81 2.25 -33.98
N TRP A 742 39.95 2.27 -35.30
CA TRP A 742 38.89 1.82 -36.22
C TRP A 742 38.56 0.31 -36.09
N ASP A 743 39.56 -0.54 -35.84
CA ASP A 743 39.38 -1.98 -35.70
C ASP A 743 38.60 -2.36 -34.42
N GLU A 744 38.92 -1.73 -33.29
CA GLU A 744 38.21 -1.91 -32.02
C GLU A 744 36.76 -1.41 -32.09
N ALA A 745 36.53 -0.25 -32.70
CA ALA A 745 35.18 0.28 -32.89
C ALA A 745 34.32 -0.60 -33.81
N GLN A 746 34.90 -1.15 -34.89
CA GLN A 746 34.18 -1.99 -35.84
C GLN A 746 33.68 -3.30 -35.22
N ALA A 747 34.45 -3.91 -34.30
CA ALA A 747 34.04 -5.14 -33.62
C ALA A 747 32.77 -4.97 -32.77
N LEU A 748 32.47 -3.74 -32.33
CA LEU A 748 31.37 -3.42 -31.42
C LEU A 748 30.13 -2.84 -32.12
N ASP A 749 30.17 -2.66 -33.45
CA ASP A 749 29.16 -1.89 -34.18
C ASP A 749 27.77 -2.54 -34.16
N THR A 750 27.69 -3.87 -34.18
CA THR A 750 26.43 -4.62 -34.06
C THR A 750 25.77 -4.38 -32.69
N ALA A 751 26.53 -4.48 -31.60
CA ALA A 751 26.04 -4.25 -30.25
C ALA A 751 25.67 -2.76 -30.02
N ARG A 752 26.44 -1.83 -30.61
CA ARG A 752 26.16 -0.40 -30.61
C ARG A 752 24.87 -0.06 -31.35
N THR A 753 24.65 -0.68 -32.51
CA THR A 753 23.42 -0.50 -33.29
C THR A 753 22.21 -1.05 -32.54
N ALA A 754 22.32 -2.27 -32.00
CA ALA A 754 21.28 -2.87 -31.16
C ALA A 754 20.92 -2.03 -29.93
N ALA A 755 21.92 -1.53 -29.19
CA ALA A 755 21.68 -0.67 -28.04
C ALA A 755 21.00 0.67 -28.41
N ALA A 756 21.33 1.24 -29.58
CA ALA A 756 20.64 2.41 -30.11
C ALA A 756 19.18 2.11 -30.49
N GLN A 757 18.92 1.01 -31.21
CA GLN A 757 17.55 0.58 -31.55
C GLN A 757 16.68 0.39 -30.30
N VAL A 758 17.20 -0.29 -29.28
CA VAL A 758 16.53 -0.52 -28.01
C VAL A 758 16.23 0.80 -27.26
N THR A 759 17.13 1.79 -27.38
CA THR A 759 16.96 3.14 -26.82
C THR A 759 15.88 3.93 -27.56
N ASP A 760 15.82 3.82 -28.89
CA ASP A 760 14.82 4.46 -29.75
C ASP A 760 13.44 3.78 -29.68
N GLY A 761 13.35 2.63 -29.02
CA GLY A 761 12.10 1.92 -28.68
C GLY A 761 11.98 0.52 -29.29
N GLU A 762 12.69 0.27 -30.40
CA GLU A 762 12.71 -0.99 -31.15
C GLU A 762 13.58 -2.03 -30.44
N ALA A 763 12.96 -2.82 -29.55
CA ALA A 763 13.67 -3.81 -28.72
C ALA A 763 13.18 -5.24 -28.97
N ASP A 764 14.09 -6.12 -29.36
CA ASP A 764 13.84 -7.53 -29.60
C ASP A 764 14.93 -8.45 -29.00
N ARG A 765 14.70 -9.76 -29.06
CA ARG A 765 15.62 -10.80 -28.55
C ARG A 765 16.97 -10.82 -29.28
N GLU A 766 17.05 -10.44 -30.55
CA GLU A 766 18.32 -10.38 -31.30
C GLU A 766 19.17 -9.17 -30.86
N ALA A 767 18.53 -8.02 -30.65
CA ALA A 767 19.17 -6.81 -30.13
C ALA A 767 19.72 -7.04 -28.70
N PHE A 768 18.93 -7.66 -27.81
CA PHE A 768 19.39 -8.03 -26.47
C PHE A 768 20.59 -8.99 -26.52
N ALA A 769 20.54 -10.02 -27.38
CA ALA A 769 21.65 -10.95 -27.56
C ALA A 769 22.92 -10.26 -28.11
N ALA A 770 22.76 -9.29 -29.01
CA ALA A 770 23.87 -8.49 -29.54
C ALA A 770 24.51 -7.61 -28.45
N CYS A 771 23.72 -6.93 -27.61
CA CYS A 771 24.23 -6.17 -26.46
C CYS A 771 24.97 -7.09 -25.45
N ALA A 772 24.39 -8.23 -25.12
CA ALA A 772 24.97 -9.22 -24.20
C ALA A 772 26.30 -9.79 -24.71
N ALA A 773 26.40 -10.08 -26.02
CA ALA A 773 27.64 -10.49 -26.66
C ALA A 773 28.66 -9.33 -26.80
N GLY A 774 28.18 -8.09 -26.86
CA GLY A 774 28.99 -6.87 -26.97
C GLY A 774 29.76 -6.53 -25.69
N LEU A 775 29.18 -6.70 -24.50
CA LEU A 775 29.82 -6.40 -23.21
C LEU A 775 31.22 -7.05 -23.02
N PRO A 776 31.42 -8.37 -23.19
CA PRO A 776 32.75 -8.98 -23.07
C PRO A 776 33.69 -8.54 -24.20
N GLN A 777 33.16 -8.23 -25.39
CA GLN A 777 33.97 -7.70 -26.50
C GLN A 777 34.45 -6.27 -26.21
N LEU A 778 33.61 -5.44 -25.61
CA LEU A 778 33.92 -4.08 -25.18
C LEU A 778 35.00 -4.08 -24.10
N THR A 779 34.91 -4.99 -23.13
CA THR A 779 35.96 -5.20 -22.12
C THR A 779 37.29 -5.55 -22.79
N ALA A 780 37.30 -6.51 -23.72
CA ALA A 780 38.52 -6.91 -24.44
C ALA A 780 39.09 -5.80 -25.34
N ALA A 781 38.24 -5.05 -26.04
CA ALA A 781 38.63 -3.91 -26.86
C ALA A 781 39.24 -2.79 -26.02
N THR A 782 38.66 -2.50 -24.85
CA THR A 782 39.17 -1.51 -23.90
C THR A 782 40.54 -1.90 -23.36
N ILE A 783 40.75 -3.16 -22.98
CA ILE A 783 42.06 -3.68 -22.54
C ILE A 783 43.11 -3.51 -23.64
N ARG A 784 42.78 -3.86 -24.89
CA ARG A 784 43.69 -3.70 -26.04
C ARG A 784 44.01 -2.23 -26.33
N ALA A 785 43.01 -1.34 -26.32
CA ALA A 785 43.17 0.09 -26.54
C ALA A 785 44.05 0.74 -25.45
N GLN A 786 43.81 0.41 -24.18
CA GLN A 786 44.64 0.87 -23.06
C GLN A 786 46.09 0.32 -23.17
N GLY A 787 46.26 -0.93 -23.59
CA GLY A 787 47.59 -1.50 -23.84
C GLY A 787 48.35 -0.81 -24.97
N LYS A 788 47.67 -0.47 -26.07
CA LYS A 788 48.23 0.36 -27.16
C LYS A 788 48.66 1.74 -26.66
N SER A 789 47.87 2.40 -25.81
CA SER A 789 48.24 3.69 -25.20
C SER A 789 49.52 3.57 -24.39
N VAL A 790 49.60 2.62 -23.46
CA VAL A 790 50.77 2.42 -22.59
C VAL A 790 52.06 2.16 -23.39
N LEU A 791 51.97 1.41 -24.50
CA LEU A 791 53.09 1.20 -25.42
C LEU A 791 53.53 2.48 -26.13
N ASN A 792 52.58 3.30 -26.59
CA ASN A 792 52.87 4.58 -27.23
C ASN A 792 53.48 5.57 -26.23
N ASP A 793 52.89 5.72 -25.05
CA ASP A 793 53.34 6.64 -23.99
C ASP A 793 54.78 6.31 -23.56
N ALA A 794 55.11 5.02 -23.43
CA ALA A 794 56.46 4.56 -23.10
C ALA A 794 57.47 4.77 -24.26
N ALA A 795 57.03 4.63 -25.51
CA ALA A 795 57.86 4.92 -26.68
C ALA A 795 58.14 6.42 -26.81
N GLU A 796 57.16 7.30 -26.54
CA GLU A 796 57.35 8.75 -26.48
C GLU A 796 58.29 9.16 -25.34
N ALA A 797 58.12 8.58 -24.15
CA ALA A 797 59.01 8.83 -23.00
C ALA A 797 60.46 8.41 -23.27
N TYR A 798 60.68 7.29 -23.97
CA TYR A 798 62.00 6.86 -24.40
C TYR A 798 62.59 7.78 -25.49
N ALA A 799 61.81 8.14 -26.51
CA ALA A 799 62.26 9.04 -27.57
C ALA A 799 62.67 10.42 -27.03
N ALA A 800 61.92 10.96 -26.06
CA ALA A 800 62.29 12.20 -25.36
C ALA A 800 63.58 12.05 -24.52
N ALA A 801 63.90 10.85 -24.04
CA ALA A 801 65.12 10.58 -23.31
C ALA A 801 66.36 10.47 -24.23
N GLU A 802 66.21 9.95 -25.45
CA GLU A 802 67.30 9.92 -26.45
C GLU A 802 67.79 11.31 -26.86
N GLU A 803 66.93 12.35 -26.78
CA GLU A 803 67.33 13.74 -27.06
C GLU A 803 68.19 14.37 -25.94
N VAL A 804 68.32 13.75 -24.76
CA VAL A 804 69.10 14.27 -23.64
C VAL A 804 70.58 13.89 -23.76
N ALA A 805 71.38 14.81 -24.30
CA ALA A 805 72.82 14.65 -24.45
C ALA A 805 73.52 14.29 -23.12
N GLY A 806 74.32 13.22 -23.13
CA GLY A 806 75.06 12.72 -21.97
C GLY A 806 74.31 11.73 -21.07
N LEU A 807 73.02 11.43 -21.32
CA LEU A 807 72.25 10.49 -20.49
C LEU A 807 72.83 9.06 -20.51
N THR A 808 73.45 8.68 -21.63
CA THR A 808 74.15 7.40 -21.84
C THR A 808 75.54 7.34 -21.21
N GLU A 809 76.10 8.46 -20.74
CA GLU A 809 77.42 8.53 -20.12
C GLU A 809 77.39 8.19 -18.61
N ILE A 810 76.20 8.05 -18.02
CA ILE A 810 76.02 7.64 -16.62
C ILE A 810 76.13 6.11 -16.50
N PRO A 811 77.17 5.55 -15.83
CA PRO A 811 77.42 4.11 -15.84
C PRO A 811 76.40 3.30 -15.02
N GLY A 812 75.88 2.21 -15.61
CA GLY A 812 75.03 1.23 -14.95
C GLY A 812 74.65 0.07 -15.90
N ASN A 813 74.62 -1.17 -15.39
CA ASN A 813 74.44 -2.40 -16.19
C ASN A 813 72.98 -2.64 -16.68
N PHE A 814 72.34 -1.64 -17.27
CA PHE A 814 71.01 -1.77 -17.88
C PHE A 814 70.94 -0.89 -19.13
N ASP A 815 70.65 -1.51 -20.29
CA ASP A 815 70.46 -0.82 -21.55
C ASP A 815 68.99 -0.36 -21.67
N LEU A 816 68.79 0.96 -21.71
CA LEU A 816 67.47 1.56 -21.88
C LEU A 816 66.89 1.24 -23.27
N ALA A 817 67.74 1.13 -24.30
CA ALA A 817 67.31 0.82 -25.66
C ALA A 817 66.83 -0.63 -25.77
N GLU A 818 67.53 -1.57 -25.12
CA GLU A 818 67.11 -2.97 -25.04
C GLU A 818 65.75 -3.10 -24.34
N ARG A 819 65.57 -2.47 -23.17
CA ARG A 819 64.29 -2.50 -22.44
C ARG A 819 63.14 -1.81 -23.19
N ALA A 820 63.41 -0.70 -23.89
CA ALA A 820 62.42 -0.03 -24.73
C ALA A 820 62.03 -0.89 -25.94
N ALA A 821 62.99 -1.56 -26.57
CA ALA A 821 62.75 -2.50 -27.67
C ALA A 821 61.97 -3.75 -27.23
N GLU A 822 62.26 -4.32 -26.05
CA GLU A 822 61.49 -5.41 -25.45
C GLU A 822 60.04 -5.00 -25.16
N LEU A 823 59.82 -3.77 -24.69
CA LEU A 823 58.48 -3.25 -24.44
C LEU A 823 57.72 -3.06 -25.77
N ALA A 824 58.34 -2.41 -26.76
CA ALA A 824 57.76 -2.20 -28.09
C ALA A 824 57.50 -3.52 -28.87
N ALA A 825 58.24 -4.59 -28.58
CA ALA A 825 58.01 -5.92 -29.13
C ALA A 825 56.97 -6.76 -28.34
N THR A 826 56.48 -6.27 -27.20
CA THR A 826 55.44 -6.96 -26.41
C THR A 826 54.10 -6.88 -27.14
N ALA A 827 53.41 -8.02 -27.27
CA ALA A 827 52.08 -8.06 -27.90
C ALA A 827 51.04 -7.27 -27.08
N VAL A 828 50.09 -6.65 -27.77
CA VAL A 828 48.98 -5.90 -27.13
C VAL A 828 48.21 -6.86 -26.19
N PRO A 829 48.00 -6.50 -24.90
CA PRO A 829 47.38 -7.38 -23.92
C PRO A 829 45.91 -7.64 -24.25
N GLU A 830 45.46 -8.87 -23.97
CA GLU A 830 44.05 -9.28 -24.12
C GLU A 830 43.37 -9.55 -22.77
N THR A 831 44.11 -9.48 -21.66
CA THR A 831 43.61 -9.69 -20.29
C THR A 831 44.05 -8.57 -19.36
N ALA A 832 43.30 -8.38 -18.27
CA ALA A 832 43.60 -7.36 -17.26
C ALA A 832 44.98 -7.56 -16.61
N ASP A 833 45.34 -8.81 -16.28
CA ASP A 833 46.64 -9.14 -15.69
C ASP A 833 47.81 -8.82 -16.62
N ALA A 834 47.68 -9.09 -17.92
CA ALA A 834 48.70 -8.75 -18.92
C ALA A 834 48.83 -7.24 -19.13
N LEU A 835 47.73 -6.48 -19.01
CA LEU A 835 47.76 -5.02 -19.04
C LEU A 835 48.40 -4.43 -17.76
N ALA A 836 48.23 -5.08 -16.61
CA ALA A 836 48.89 -4.67 -15.36
C ALA A 836 50.42 -4.87 -15.44
N ASP A 837 50.89 -6.06 -15.85
CA ASP A 837 52.33 -6.33 -16.07
C ASP A 837 52.95 -5.33 -17.07
N LEU A 838 52.25 -5.05 -18.16
CA LEU A 838 52.71 -4.07 -19.15
C LEU A 838 52.82 -2.65 -18.57
N ARG A 839 51.88 -2.23 -17.73
CA ARG A 839 51.92 -0.93 -17.03
C ARG A 839 53.08 -0.84 -16.06
N ASP A 840 53.32 -1.89 -15.26
CA ASP A 840 54.43 -1.93 -14.32
C ASP A 840 55.78 -1.86 -15.07
N ARG A 841 55.95 -2.65 -16.14
CA ARG A 841 57.16 -2.61 -16.99
C ARG A 841 57.38 -1.23 -17.65
N ALA A 842 56.32 -0.56 -18.09
CA ALA A 842 56.40 0.80 -18.66
C ALA A 842 56.71 1.87 -17.60
N ALA A 843 56.13 1.75 -16.40
CA ALA A 843 56.42 2.62 -15.27
C ALA A 843 57.89 2.48 -14.81
N ASP A 844 58.41 1.26 -14.73
CA ASP A 844 59.81 0.98 -14.38
C ASP A 844 60.80 1.59 -15.39
N LEU A 845 60.49 1.54 -16.69
CA LEU A 845 61.31 2.19 -17.73
C LEU A 845 61.32 3.72 -17.54
N THR A 846 60.15 4.31 -17.31
CA THR A 846 59.97 5.76 -17.14
C THR A 846 60.65 6.27 -15.86
N ALA A 847 60.57 5.51 -14.76
CA ALA A 847 61.23 5.82 -13.49
C ALA A 847 62.76 5.77 -13.59
N GLU A 848 63.32 4.77 -14.30
CA GLU A 848 64.75 4.64 -14.55
C GLU A 848 65.29 5.80 -15.41
N ILE A 849 64.55 6.22 -16.46
CA ILE A 849 64.87 7.41 -17.26
C ILE A 849 64.97 8.65 -16.35
N ALA A 850 63.96 8.91 -15.51
CA ALA A 850 63.95 10.06 -14.60
C ALA A 850 65.08 10.02 -13.56
N ALA A 851 65.42 8.83 -13.05
CA ALA A 851 66.53 8.64 -12.11
C ALA A 851 67.89 8.97 -12.77
N ARG A 852 68.09 8.60 -14.03
CA ARG A 852 69.33 8.89 -14.78
C ARG A 852 69.47 10.36 -15.14
N THR A 853 68.39 11.04 -15.55
CA THR A 853 68.41 12.49 -15.77
C THR A 853 68.84 13.22 -14.50
N THR A 854 68.26 12.83 -13.35
CA THR A 854 68.63 13.37 -12.03
C THR A 854 70.10 13.09 -11.66
N ALA A 855 70.66 11.94 -12.05
CA ALA A 855 72.06 11.60 -11.79
C ALA A 855 73.03 12.44 -12.64
N LEU A 856 72.69 12.67 -13.92
CA LEU A 856 73.45 13.51 -14.84
C LEU A 856 73.52 14.97 -14.37
N GLU A 857 72.38 15.56 -13.98
CA GLU A 857 72.32 16.93 -13.43
C GLU A 857 73.25 17.10 -12.22
N ARG A 858 73.26 16.12 -11.31
CA ARG A 858 74.14 16.15 -10.12
C ARG A 858 75.62 16.05 -10.50
N ALA A 859 75.96 15.18 -11.45
CA ALA A 859 77.34 15.02 -11.92
C ALA A 859 77.87 16.30 -12.60
N GLN A 860 77.03 16.96 -13.40
CA GLN A 860 77.34 18.25 -14.04
C GLN A 860 77.55 19.37 -13.00
N ALA A 861 76.67 19.47 -12.00
CA ALA A 861 76.81 20.46 -10.92
C ALA A 861 78.08 20.25 -10.09
N GLN A 862 78.46 18.99 -9.80
CA GLN A 862 79.71 18.68 -9.11
C GLN A 862 80.94 19.06 -9.94
N ARG A 863 80.91 18.86 -11.27
CA ARG A 863 82.00 19.19 -12.18
C ARG A 863 82.33 20.68 -12.18
N GLN A 864 81.31 21.52 -12.35
CA GLN A 864 81.45 22.98 -12.35
C GLN A 864 82.09 23.49 -11.05
N ARG A 865 81.69 22.93 -9.91
CA ARG A 865 82.26 23.28 -8.60
C ARG A 865 83.74 22.93 -8.49
N LEU A 866 84.13 21.73 -8.92
CA LEU A 866 85.51 21.25 -8.80
C LEU A 866 86.47 21.96 -9.77
N ALA A 867 86.01 22.30 -10.97
CA ALA A 867 86.77 23.10 -11.93
C ALA A 867 87.04 24.52 -11.40
N SER A 868 86.02 25.19 -10.87
CA SER A 868 86.18 26.53 -10.26
C SER A 868 87.16 26.53 -9.07
N GLU A 869 87.19 25.45 -8.29
CA GLU A 869 88.13 25.28 -7.18
C GLU A 869 89.59 25.12 -7.66
N TYR A 870 89.81 24.48 -8.81
CA TYR A 870 91.12 24.32 -9.44
C TYR A 870 91.67 25.65 -9.97
N GLU A 871 90.82 26.46 -10.61
CA GLU A 871 91.17 27.80 -11.09
C GLU A 871 91.62 28.71 -9.93
N VAL A 872 90.91 28.68 -8.79
CA VAL A 872 91.26 29.48 -7.60
C VAL A 872 92.60 29.06 -7.00
N LEU A 873 92.88 27.76 -6.90
CA LEU A 873 94.15 27.25 -6.35
C LEU A 873 95.34 27.59 -7.25
N THR A 874 95.20 27.41 -8.56
CA THR A 874 96.27 27.71 -9.52
C THR A 874 96.55 29.21 -9.64
N ALA A 875 95.52 30.06 -9.56
CA ALA A 875 95.69 31.51 -9.52
C ALA A 875 96.48 31.97 -8.28
N GLY A 876 96.14 31.49 -7.08
CA GLY A 876 96.84 31.84 -5.85
C GLY A 876 98.31 31.41 -5.84
N ILE A 877 98.64 30.26 -6.43
CA ILE A 877 100.04 29.81 -6.55
C ILE A 877 100.87 30.75 -7.43
N ALA A 878 100.28 31.32 -8.49
CA ALA A 878 100.97 32.23 -9.41
C ALA A 878 101.34 33.59 -8.78
N GLU A 879 100.71 33.99 -7.67
CA GLU A 879 101.04 35.19 -6.91
C GLU A 879 102.22 34.98 -5.94
N THR A 880 102.75 33.76 -5.84
CA THR A 880 103.85 33.37 -4.94
C THR A 880 105.08 32.85 -5.68
N GLY A 881 106.20 32.66 -4.98
CA GLY A 881 107.38 31.99 -5.51
C GLY A 881 107.20 30.47 -5.77
N LEU A 882 106.09 29.86 -5.35
CA LEU A 882 105.84 28.43 -5.51
C LEU A 882 105.66 28.02 -6.98
N GLY A 883 105.12 28.90 -7.83
CA GLY A 883 104.86 28.61 -9.24
C GLY A 883 106.09 28.23 -10.08
N THR A 884 107.30 28.58 -9.62
CA THR A 884 108.58 28.20 -10.25
C THR A 884 109.37 27.16 -9.45
N HIS A 885 108.85 26.70 -8.31
CA HIS A 885 109.50 25.71 -7.46
C HIS A 885 109.42 24.30 -8.09
N PRO A 886 110.50 23.48 -8.09
CA PRO A 886 110.50 22.17 -8.75
C PRO A 886 109.34 21.24 -8.35
N ALA A 887 108.97 21.22 -7.06
CA ALA A 887 107.89 20.38 -6.53
C ALA A 887 106.50 20.72 -7.11
N TYR A 888 106.25 21.98 -7.47
CA TYR A 888 104.99 22.37 -8.12
C TYR A 888 104.96 21.94 -9.60
N VAL A 889 106.07 22.15 -10.31
CA VAL A 889 106.21 21.77 -11.72
C VAL A 889 106.06 20.26 -11.92
N GLU A 890 106.64 19.45 -11.02
CA GLU A 890 106.51 17.99 -11.05
C GLU A 890 105.06 17.52 -10.83
N ALA A 891 104.36 18.10 -9.86
CA ALA A 891 102.98 17.72 -9.56
C ALA A 891 102.00 18.04 -10.72
N VAL A 892 102.09 19.24 -11.29
CA VAL A 892 101.22 19.65 -12.41
C VAL A 892 101.51 18.82 -13.67
N ALA A 893 102.76 18.43 -13.91
CA ALA A 893 103.11 17.55 -15.02
C ALA A 893 102.51 16.13 -14.91
N GLY A 894 102.07 15.72 -13.71
CA GLY A 894 101.38 14.45 -13.47
C GLY A 894 99.86 14.48 -13.62
N PHE A 895 99.25 15.66 -13.86
CA PHE A 895 97.79 15.79 -13.95
C PHE A 895 97.27 15.36 -15.34
N GLY A 896 96.24 14.51 -15.36
CA GLY A 896 95.50 14.14 -16.57
C GLY A 896 94.35 15.11 -16.89
N ASP A 897 93.85 15.05 -18.12
CA ASP A 897 92.72 15.87 -18.58
C ASP A 897 91.36 15.32 -18.09
N PRO A 898 90.60 16.05 -17.24
CA PRO A 898 89.29 15.63 -16.78
C PRO A 898 88.23 15.58 -17.90
N ASP A 899 88.39 16.39 -18.96
CA ASP A 899 87.45 16.50 -20.10
C ASP A 899 87.57 15.34 -21.10
N ALA A 900 88.60 14.49 -20.95
CA ALA A 900 88.83 13.31 -21.80
C ALA A 900 88.15 12.01 -21.31
N VAL A 901 87.39 12.05 -20.21
CA VAL A 901 86.75 10.88 -19.57
C VAL A 901 85.29 11.15 -19.19
N ASP A 902 84.55 10.10 -18.82
CA ASP A 902 83.16 10.23 -18.36
C ASP A 902 83.02 11.21 -17.19
N ILE A 903 81.80 11.71 -17.00
CA ILE A 903 81.54 12.82 -16.10
C ILE A 903 81.88 12.52 -14.62
N LEU A 904 81.77 11.26 -14.18
CA LEU A 904 82.06 10.85 -12.80
C LEU A 904 83.58 10.63 -12.60
N SER A 905 84.25 10.03 -13.59
CA SER A 905 85.71 9.89 -13.60
C SER A 905 86.40 11.25 -13.63
N GLY A 906 85.94 12.18 -14.48
CA GLY A 906 86.50 13.53 -14.57
C GLY A 906 86.32 14.34 -13.28
N ASN A 907 85.17 14.20 -12.62
CA ASN A 907 84.96 14.77 -11.28
C ASN A 907 85.94 14.21 -10.24
N SER A 908 86.23 12.91 -10.29
CA SER A 908 87.18 12.27 -9.38
C SER A 908 88.60 12.78 -9.61
N MET A 909 89.02 12.96 -10.87
CA MET A 909 90.32 13.52 -11.25
C MET A 909 90.49 14.97 -10.77
N LEU A 910 89.52 15.86 -11.00
CA LEU A 910 89.59 17.25 -10.54
C LEU A 910 89.72 17.35 -9.00
N ALA A 911 89.04 16.49 -8.26
CA ALA A 911 89.12 16.48 -6.80
C ALA A 911 90.52 16.09 -6.29
N GLU A 912 91.19 15.13 -6.93
CA GLU A 912 92.56 14.71 -6.60
C GLU A 912 93.60 15.79 -6.95
N GLN A 913 93.43 16.47 -8.08
CA GLN A 913 94.26 17.61 -8.49
C GLN A 913 94.19 18.75 -7.47
N ASN A 914 92.96 19.14 -7.05
CA ASN A 914 92.74 20.17 -6.03
C ASN A 914 93.35 19.82 -4.67
N ALA A 915 93.30 18.54 -4.28
CA ALA A 915 93.92 18.08 -3.03
C ALA A 915 95.45 18.19 -3.08
N THR A 916 96.06 17.86 -4.21
CA THR A 916 97.52 17.92 -4.43
C THR A 916 98.03 19.35 -4.38
N LEU A 917 97.37 20.28 -5.08
CA LEU A 917 97.74 21.70 -5.12
C LEU A 917 97.71 22.35 -3.73
N ARG A 918 96.67 22.10 -2.93
CA ARG A 918 96.57 22.63 -1.55
C ARG A 918 97.75 22.25 -0.67
N LYS A 919 98.24 21.02 -0.80
CA LYS A 919 99.34 20.54 0.03
C LYS A 919 100.65 21.29 -0.27
N LEU A 920 100.95 21.50 -1.55
CA LEU A 920 102.15 22.21 -1.99
C LEU A 920 102.23 23.65 -1.48
N VAL A 921 101.10 24.36 -1.43
CA VAL A 921 101.01 25.70 -0.83
C VAL A 921 101.42 25.67 0.63
N SER A 922 100.86 24.73 1.41
CA SER A 922 101.15 24.59 2.84
C SER A 922 102.61 24.25 3.14
N ASP A 923 103.26 23.43 2.32
CA ASP A 923 104.66 23.04 2.51
C ASP A 923 105.63 24.20 2.17
N PHE A 924 105.26 25.07 1.21
CA PHE A 924 106.04 26.25 0.81
C PHE A 924 106.02 27.35 1.88
N ASP A 925 104.84 27.70 2.39
CA ASP A 925 104.67 28.74 3.42
C ASP A 925 105.40 28.41 4.74
N ALA A 926 105.62 27.12 5.01
CA ALA A 926 106.33 26.63 6.19
C ALA A 926 107.87 26.73 6.09
N GLY A 927 108.43 27.11 4.93
CA GLY A 927 109.89 27.12 4.71
C GLY A 927 110.52 25.72 4.64
N ALA A 928 109.71 24.66 4.60
CA ALA A 928 110.16 23.26 4.59
C ALA A 928 110.90 22.84 3.29
N LEU A 929 111.11 23.79 2.37
CA LEU A 929 111.70 23.60 1.05
C LEU A 929 113.11 24.23 0.92
N LEU A 930 113.64 24.86 1.97
CA LEU A 930 115.00 25.48 2.00
C LEU A 930 116.03 24.62 2.78
N ASN A 931 117.32 24.77 2.48
CA ASN A 931 118.43 24.04 3.14
C ASN A 931 119.49 25.02 3.68
N CYS A 932 119.71 25.04 5.00
CA CYS A 932 120.64 25.95 5.70
C CYS A 932 121.68 25.21 6.55
N THR A 933 122.51 24.36 5.94
CA THR A 933 123.54 23.59 6.66
C THR A 933 124.94 24.15 6.38
N PHE A 934 125.67 24.62 7.40
CA PHE A 934 127.06 25.12 7.29
C PHE A 934 127.99 24.36 8.26
N GLU A 935 129.18 23.96 7.82
CA GLU A 935 130.03 23.05 8.60
C GLU A 935 130.68 23.75 9.82
N GLY A 936 130.36 23.26 11.02
CA GLY A 936 130.93 23.74 12.29
C GLY A 936 130.15 24.85 12.98
N TYR A 937 129.06 25.36 12.39
CA TYR A 937 128.25 26.46 12.95
C TYR A 937 126.75 26.14 12.90
N ASP A 938 126.03 26.49 13.97
CA ASP A 938 124.58 26.32 14.02
C ASP A 938 123.88 27.45 13.24
N MET A 939 123.32 27.10 12.08
CA MET A 939 122.57 28.00 11.19
C MET A 939 121.10 27.58 11.09
N ALA A 940 120.21 28.52 10.83
CA ALA A 940 118.78 28.24 10.61
C ALA A 940 118.20 29.03 9.43
N ALA A 941 117.10 28.51 8.88
CA ALA A 941 116.28 29.20 7.88
C ALA A 941 115.39 30.26 8.56
N LEU A 942 115.70 31.52 8.33
CA LEU A 942 114.87 32.65 8.75
C LEU A 942 113.95 33.05 7.58
N VAL A 943 112.64 32.85 7.77
CA VAL A 943 111.61 33.36 6.85
C VAL A 943 111.29 34.80 7.26
N VAL A 944 111.66 35.76 6.43
CA VAL A 944 111.46 37.19 6.65
C VAL A 944 110.37 37.69 5.71
N ARG A 945 109.29 38.23 6.25
CA ARG A 945 108.22 38.84 5.45
C ARG A 945 108.46 40.35 5.34
N SER A 946 107.93 40.97 4.29
CA SER A 946 107.96 42.43 4.14
C SER A 946 107.25 43.16 5.29
N GLU A 947 106.26 42.51 5.94
CA GLU A 947 105.60 43.03 7.14
C GLU A 947 106.54 43.10 8.37
N ASP A 948 107.43 42.13 8.55
CA ASP A 948 108.39 42.11 9.67
C ASP A 948 109.46 43.20 9.50
N LEU A 949 109.94 43.38 8.27
CA LEU A 949 110.93 44.41 7.92
C LEU A 949 110.39 45.83 8.08
N ALA A 950 109.10 46.05 7.78
CA ALA A 950 108.44 47.33 7.95
C ALA A 950 108.27 47.76 9.42
N ALA A 951 108.43 46.84 10.39
CA ALA A 951 108.34 47.12 11.82
C ALA A 951 109.65 47.68 12.42
N LEU A 952 110.78 47.59 11.72
CA LEU A 952 112.08 48.07 12.21
C LEU A 952 112.19 49.61 12.15
N PRO A 953 112.91 50.25 13.10
CA PRO A 953 113.21 51.68 13.04
C PRO A 953 113.91 52.07 11.74
N ALA A 954 113.56 53.22 11.16
CA ALA A 954 114.17 53.72 9.92
C ALA A 954 115.70 53.88 9.96
N ALA A 955 116.31 53.92 11.15
CA ALA A 955 117.76 53.92 11.33
C ALA A 955 118.46 52.58 10.95
N TYR A 956 117.70 51.51 10.75
CA TYR A 956 118.19 50.22 10.23
C TYR A 956 118.30 50.18 8.70
N ALA A 957 117.72 51.15 7.98
CA ALA A 957 117.87 51.21 6.53
C ALA A 957 119.34 51.51 6.16
N PRO A 958 119.97 50.72 5.28
CA PRO A 958 121.35 50.99 4.83
C PRO A 958 121.40 52.33 4.07
N GLN A 959 122.58 52.98 4.07
CA GLN A 959 122.77 54.28 3.39
C GLN A 959 122.40 54.26 1.89
N GLU A 960 122.51 53.10 1.24
CA GLU A 960 122.08 52.85 -0.13
C GLU A 960 121.29 51.53 -0.22
N GLY A 961 119.98 51.52 0.07
CA GLY A 961 119.11 50.35 -0.14
C GLY A 961 117.70 50.43 0.46
N SER A 962 116.86 49.44 0.16
CA SER A 962 115.55 49.23 0.84
C SER A 962 115.61 47.97 1.71
N LEU A 963 114.89 47.99 2.84
CA LEU A 963 114.72 46.81 3.70
C LEU A 963 114.02 45.65 2.98
N ASP A 964 113.09 45.93 2.06
CA ASP A 964 112.31 44.91 1.33
C ASP A 964 113.18 43.92 0.53
N ALA A 965 114.42 44.30 0.18
CA ALA A 965 115.37 43.39 -0.48
C ALA A 965 115.80 42.20 0.41
N LEU A 966 115.52 42.27 1.72
CA LEU A 966 115.71 41.21 2.69
C LEU A 966 114.45 40.36 2.92
N ALA A 967 113.34 40.59 2.19
CA ALA A 967 112.17 39.71 2.26
C ALA A 967 112.45 38.39 1.52
N GLY A 968 112.09 37.25 2.12
CA GLY A 968 112.38 35.92 1.58
C GLY A 968 112.81 34.93 2.67
N GLN A 969 113.53 33.88 2.27
CA GLN A 969 114.03 32.85 3.18
C GLN A 969 115.57 32.87 3.14
N HIS A 970 116.21 33.07 4.29
CA HIS A 970 117.66 33.29 4.42
C HIS A 970 118.30 32.32 5.41
N CYS A 971 119.61 32.05 5.26
CA CYS A 971 120.36 31.23 6.20
C CYS A 971 121.26 32.11 7.10
N VAL A 972 120.97 32.11 8.41
CA VAL A 972 121.62 32.99 9.39
C VAL A 972 122.11 32.20 10.62
N GLY A 973 123.19 32.69 11.25
CA GLY A 973 123.77 32.05 12.44
C GLY A 973 122.92 32.24 13.70
N MET A 974 122.72 31.16 14.44
CA MET A 974 121.88 31.14 15.64
C MET A 974 122.54 31.84 16.84
N ALA A 975 123.87 31.92 16.89
CA ALA A 975 124.62 32.60 17.95
C ALA A 975 125.80 33.44 17.41
N PRO A 976 126.30 34.43 18.18
CA PRO A 976 127.53 35.16 17.87
C PRO A 976 128.78 34.29 18.00
N VAL A 977 129.86 34.67 17.30
CA VAL A 977 131.13 33.94 17.31
C VAL A 977 131.77 33.96 18.70
N THR A 978 132.27 32.81 19.12
CA THR A 978 132.88 32.54 20.44
C THR A 978 134.37 32.89 20.50
N LEU A 979 134.89 33.11 21.70
CA LEU A 979 136.33 33.34 21.91
C LEU A 979 137.16 32.13 21.47
N ALA A 980 136.66 30.91 21.70
CA ALA A 980 137.34 29.67 21.33
C ALA A 980 137.55 29.56 19.80
N GLU A 981 136.54 29.93 19.01
CA GLU A 981 136.60 29.97 17.55
C GLU A 981 137.63 30.98 17.03
N VAL A 982 137.64 32.20 17.58
CA VAL A 982 138.61 33.25 17.22
C VAL A 982 140.04 32.87 17.66
N GLN A 983 140.20 32.22 18.81
CA GLN A 983 141.50 31.75 19.30
C GLN A 983 142.02 30.56 18.48
N ALA A 984 141.16 29.61 18.10
CA ALA A 984 141.53 28.46 17.27
C ALA A 984 142.02 28.90 15.88
N TRP A 985 141.43 29.97 15.31
CA TRP A 985 141.98 30.62 14.13
C TRP A 985 143.37 31.22 14.40
N GLY A 986 143.52 31.93 15.54
CA GLY A 986 144.79 32.51 15.99
C GLY A 986 145.95 31.53 16.09
N ASP A 987 145.72 30.32 16.63
CA ASP A 987 146.72 29.25 16.72
C ASP A 987 147.26 28.80 15.35
N GLY A 988 146.49 29.01 14.27
CA GLY A 988 146.90 28.72 12.89
C GLY A 988 147.70 29.83 12.19
N LEU A 989 147.75 31.04 12.76
CA LEU A 989 148.33 32.21 12.09
C LEU A 989 149.87 32.25 12.15
N GLN A 990 150.48 32.73 11.07
CA GLN A 990 151.94 32.82 10.96
C GLN A 990 152.48 34.09 11.65
N PRO A 991 153.72 34.11 12.17
CA PRO A 991 154.27 35.26 12.90
C PRO A 991 154.36 36.58 12.12
N ASN A 992 154.33 36.54 10.78
CA ASN A 992 154.25 37.73 9.93
C ASN A 992 152.84 38.35 9.89
N GLN A 993 151.81 37.64 10.33
CA GLN A 993 150.45 38.15 10.57
C GLN A 993 150.31 38.76 11.98
N ALA A 994 151.39 39.33 12.51
CA ALA A 994 151.47 39.88 13.87
C ALA A 994 150.34 40.86 14.22
N ALA A 995 149.78 41.58 13.24
CA ALA A 995 148.63 42.46 13.45
C ALA A 995 147.37 41.68 13.88
N VAL A 996 146.99 40.62 13.17
CA VAL A 996 145.82 39.79 13.51
C VAL A 996 146.07 39.03 14.81
N LEU A 997 147.27 38.48 15.01
CA LEU A 997 147.65 37.84 16.28
C LEU A 997 147.59 38.81 17.48
N THR A 998 147.99 40.08 17.30
CA THR A 998 147.87 41.12 18.34
C THR A 998 146.42 41.51 18.59
N GLU A 999 145.56 41.45 17.56
CA GLU A 999 144.13 41.64 17.74
C GLU A 999 143.52 40.49 18.56
N ILE A 1000 143.70 39.24 18.13
CA ILE A 1000 143.20 38.03 18.82
C ILE A 1000 143.69 37.95 20.27
N ALA A 1001 144.97 38.22 20.52
CA ALA A 1001 145.56 38.16 21.87
C ALA A 1001 144.99 39.18 22.87
N ALA A 1002 144.19 40.13 22.41
CA ALA A 1002 143.49 41.12 23.23
C ALA A 1002 141.96 41.04 23.09
N THR A 1003 141.43 40.11 22.28
CA THR A 1003 140.04 39.69 22.34
C THR A 1003 139.78 39.05 23.70
N THR A 1004 138.65 39.39 24.32
CA THR A 1004 138.21 38.86 25.61
C THR A 1004 137.01 37.95 25.44
N GLN A 1005 136.57 37.32 26.52
CA GLN A 1005 135.29 36.65 26.60
C GLN A 1005 134.28 37.58 27.29
N ALA A 1006 133.01 37.54 26.90
CA ALA A 1006 131.94 38.15 27.69
C ALA A 1006 131.90 37.54 29.12
N GLU A 1007 131.49 38.31 30.13
CA GLU A 1007 131.36 37.77 31.50
C GLU A 1007 130.27 36.68 31.62
N THR A 1008 129.27 36.69 30.72
CA THR A 1008 128.06 35.87 30.81
C THR A 1008 127.87 34.86 29.68
N SER A 1009 128.76 34.81 28.68
CA SER A 1009 128.69 33.86 27.56
C SER A 1009 130.08 33.46 27.06
N GLU A 1010 130.16 32.51 26.13
CA GLU A 1010 131.43 32.18 25.44
C GLU A 1010 131.74 33.12 24.25
N THR A 1011 130.87 34.10 24.00
CA THR A 1011 131.02 35.09 22.92
C THR A 1011 132.34 35.82 23.02
N ALA A 1012 133.03 35.96 21.88
CA ALA A 1012 134.20 36.80 21.76
C ALA A 1012 133.80 38.28 21.89
N THR A 1013 134.49 39.03 22.75
CA THR A 1013 134.27 40.46 22.98
C THR A 1013 135.58 41.25 22.89
N ASN A 1014 135.51 42.58 22.97
CA ASN A 1014 136.66 43.47 22.75
C ASN A 1014 137.25 43.34 21.32
N ILE A 1015 136.37 43.12 20.35
CA ILE A 1015 136.69 42.88 18.95
C ILE A 1015 136.75 44.19 18.17
N SER A 1016 137.73 44.30 17.26
CA SER A 1016 137.77 45.36 16.24
C SER A 1016 137.08 44.88 14.96
N GLY A 1017 136.50 45.80 14.18
CA GLY A 1017 135.86 45.45 12.90
C GLY A 1017 136.83 44.86 11.88
N PHE A 1018 138.12 45.22 11.98
CA PHE A 1018 139.18 44.53 11.24
C PHE A 1018 139.25 43.04 11.56
N LEU A 1019 139.15 42.64 12.84
CA LEU A 1019 139.18 41.24 13.24
C LEU A 1019 137.91 40.49 12.82
N ALA A 1020 136.73 41.08 13.02
CA ALA A 1020 135.44 40.49 12.64
C ALA A 1020 135.35 40.17 11.14
N LEU A 1021 135.67 41.16 10.28
CA LEU A 1021 135.67 40.96 8.82
C LEU A 1021 136.77 40.01 8.36
N SER A 1022 137.96 40.06 8.97
CA SER A 1022 139.03 39.12 8.63
C SER A 1022 138.66 37.67 8.99
N TYR A 1023 137.84 37.47 10.02
CA TYR A 1023 137.30 36.16 10.40
C TYR A 1023 136.23 35.66 9.41
N ALA A 1024 135.22 36.48 9.09
CA ALA A 1024 134.20 36.11 8.08
C ALA A 1024 134.82 35.80 6.71
N ARG A 1025 135.83 36.59 6.31
CA ARG A 1025 136.62 36.33 5.10
C ARG A 1025 137.41 35.02 5.18
N HIS A 1026 138.03 34.72 6.32
CA HIS A 1026 138.75 33.45 6.51
C HIS A 1026 137.81 32.24 6.31
N LEU A 1027 136.59 32.30 6.85
CA LEU A 1027 135.60 31.24 6.69
C LEU A 1027 135.06 31.13 5.25
N SER A 1028 134.88 32.25 4.55
CA SER A 1028 134.59 32.23 3.11
C SER A 1028 135.69 31.54 2.30
N GLU A 1029 136.96 31.89 2.58
CA GLU A 1029 138.13 31.28 1.92
C GLU A 1029 138.32 29.79 2.30
N GLN A 1030 137.82 29.34 3.45
CA GLN A 1030 137.86 27.96 3.91
C GLN A 1030 136.73 27.08 3.34
N SER A 1031 135.50 27.57 3.34
CA SER A 1031 134.30 26.81 2.93
C SER A 1031 134.05 26.82 1.41
N GLY A 1032 134.46 27.90 0.73
CA GLY A 1032 134.07 28.17 -0.66
C GLY A 1032 132.67 28.75 -0.82
N GLU A 1033 131.95 28.99 0.29
CA GLU A 1033 130.67 29.70 0.31
C GLU A 1033 130.87 31.18 0.68
N ALA A 1034 129.93 32.04 0.30
CA ALA A 1034 129.96 33.44 0.71
C ALA A 1034 129.49 33.56 2.17
N VAL A 1035 130.42 33.89 3.08
CA VAL A 1035 130.18 34.09 4.51
C VAL A 1035 130.44 35.55 4.86
N CYS A 1036 129.42 36.21 5.39
CA CYS A 1036 129.42 37.63 5.72
C CYS A 1036 129.01 37.86 7.18
N LEU A 1037 129.09 39.10 7.65
CA LEU A 1037 128.50 39.47 8.93
C LEU A 1037 126.99 39.59 8.76
N VAL A 1038 126.19 39.22 9.76
CA VAL A 1038 124.72 39.35 9.63
C VAL A 1038 124.36 40.85 9.47
N PRO A 1039 123.53 41.24 8.48
CA PRO A 1039 123.08 42.61 8.33
C PRO A 1039 122.27 43.08 9.54
N ALA A 1040 122.42 44.36 9.92
CA ALA A 1040 121.77 44.92 11.12
C ALA A 1040 120.25 44.68 11.21
N PRO A 1041 119.44 44.79 10.12
CA PRO A 1041 118.02 44.48 10.18
C PRO A 1041 117.73 43.05 10.60
N LEU A 1042 118.54 42.08 10.15
CA LEU A 1042 118.33 40.67 10.50
C LEU A 1042 118.83 40.35 11.91
N VAL A 1043 119.93 40.96 12.36
CA VAL A 1043 120.32 40.86 13.78
C VAL A 1043 119.19 41.38 14.68
N ALA A 1044 118.58 42.52 14.34
CA ALA A 1044 117.44 43.05 15.10
C ALA A 1044 116.19 42.15 15.08
N LEU A 1045 115.88 41.47 13.97
CA LEU A 1045 114.77 40.51 13.91
C LEU A 1045 115.08 39.21 14.69
N ILE A 1046 116.31 38.70 14.61
CA ILE A 1046 116.76 37.53 15.38
C ILE A 1046 116.73 37.85 16.88
N SER A 1047 117.28 39.00 17.31
CA SER A 1047 117.29 39.43 18.72
C SER A 1047 115.91 39.79 19.27
N GLN A 1048 114.94 40.16 18.42
CA GLN A 1048 113.53 40.27 18.83
C GLN A 1048 112.89 38.92 19.16
N ALA A 1049 113.29 37.85 18.44
CA ALA A 1049 112.82 36.50 18.69
C ALA A 1049 113.55 35.84 19.87
N ASP A 1050 114.83 36.14 20.08
CA ASP A 1050 115.65 35.63 21.20
C ASP A 1050 116.66 36.69 21.72
N PRO A 1051 116.33 37.46 22.77
CA PRO A 1051 117.18 38.52 23.31
C PRO A 1051 118.27 38.02 24.30
N ALA A 1052 118.69 36.75 24.19
CA ALA A 1052 119.59 36.12 25.16
C ALA A 1052 121.10 36.44 25.01
N SER A 1053 121.53 37.06 23.91
CA SER A 1053 122.88 37.64 23.83
C SER A 1053 122.93 38.96 24.62
N ALA A 1054 123.92 39.10 25.51
CA ALA A 1054 124.14 40.32 26.29
C ALA A 1054 125.39 41.06 25.78
N GLY A 1055 125.19 42.16 25.06
CA GLY A 1055 126.25 43.01 24.53
C GLY A 1055 125.82 43.78 23.28
N VAL A 1056 126.79 44.34 22.57
CA VAL A 1056 126.54 44.99 21.27
C VAL A 1056 127.11 44.11 20.16
N GLU A 1057 126.27 43.65 19.24
CA GLU A 1057 126.71 42.87 18.07
C GLU A 1057 127.10 43.83 16.92
N MET A 1058 128.35 43.76 16.49
CA MET A 1058 128.85 44.44 15.29
C MET A 1058 128.34 43.69 14.04
N THR A 1059 127.79 44.46 13.10
CA THR A 1059 127.16 43.96 11.87
C THR A 1059 127.99 44.33 10.64
N GLY A 1060 127.69 43.70 9.50
CA GLY A 1060 128.30 44.06 8.21
C GLY A 1060 127.88 45.43 7.68
N THR A 1061 126.77 45.96 8.21
CA THR A 1061 126.19 47.23 7.78
C THR A 1061 127.04 48.43 8.24
N ALA A 1062 127.57 49.21 7.29
CA ALA A 1062 128.32 50.43 7.58
C ALA A 1062 127.40 51.59 8.02
N CYS A 1063 127.91 52.53 8.82
CA CYS A 1063 127.14 53.70 9.27
C CYS A 1063 128.00 54.97 9.45
N GLY A 1064 127.38 56.16 9.42
CA GLY A 1064 128.08 57.45 9.49
C GLY A 1064 128.78 57.89 8.19
N GLU A 1065 129.35 59.11 8.16
CA GLU A 1065 130.10 59.61 7.00
C GLU A 1065 131.51 58.98 6.96
N SER A 1066 131.83 58.21 5.92
CA SER A 1066 133.13 57.56 5.81
C SER A 1066 134.25 58.55 5.47
N SER A 1067 135.23 58.66 6.38
CA SER A 1067 136.52 59.28 6.02
C SER A 1067 137.42 58.20 5.42
N VAL A 1068 138.13 58.53 4.32
CA VAL A 1068 138.91 57.59 3.48
C VAL A 1068 140.06 56.87 4.24
N ALA A 1069 140.24 57.13 5.54
CA ALA A 1069 141.21 56.46 6.40
C ALA A 1069 140.63 55.40 7.36
N ARG A 1070 139.32 55.43 7.72
CA ARG A 1070 138.72 54.56 8.77
C ARG A 1070 137.20 54.34 8.58
N PRO A 1071 136.71 53.08 8.51
CA PRO A 1071 135.28 52.77 8.44
C PRO A 1071 134.61 52.68 9.83
N PHE A 1072 133.29 52.85 9.84
CA PHE A 1072 132.42 52.68 11.01
C PHE A 1072 131.34 51.63 10.70
N TYR A 1073 131.03 50.77 11.67
CA TYR A 1073 130.06 49.68 11.57
C TYR A 1073 128.87 49.92 12.51
N ALA A 1074 127.69 49.47 12.10
CA ALA A 1074 126.50 49.47 12.94
C ALA A 1074 126.63 48.39 14.03
N GLY A 1075 126.58 48.83 15.28
CA GLY A 1075 126.46 48.00 16.47
C GLY A 1075 125.01 47.96 16.94
N VAL A 1076 124.41 46.78 16.93
CA VAL A 1076 123.07 46.51 17.46
C VAL A 1076 123.20 46.15 18.93
N ASP A 1077 122.58 46.92 19.83
CA ASP A 1077 122.41 46.51 21.22
C ASP A 1077 121.38 45.37 21.26
N THR A 1078 121.82 44.16 21.60
CA THR A 1078 120.96 42.97 21.59
C THR A 1078 119.98 42.93 22.76
N ALA A 1079 120.22 43.72 23.81
CA ALA A 1079 119.26 43.95 24.89
C ALA A 1079 118.21 45.04 24.53
N ALA A 1080 118.48 45.86 23.51
CA ALA A 1080 117.60 46.91 23.01
C ALA A 1080 117.52 46.95 21.46
N PRO A 1081 117.16 45.85 20.77
CA PRO A 1081 117.28 45.73 19.31
C PRO A 1081 116.33 46.64 18.50
N LEU A 1082 115.38 47.31 19.18
CA LEU A 1082 114.49 48.31 18.58
C LEU A 1082 114.99 49.76 18.77
N GLU A 1083 116.12 49.97 19.42
CA GLU A 1083 116.80 51.27 19.40
C GLU A 1083 117.62 51.44 18.11
N ALA A 1084 118.01 52.68 17.80
CA ALA A 1084 118.79 52.97 16.60
C ALA A 1084 120.21 52.36 16.72
N PRO A 1085 120.72 51.65 15.70
CA PRO A 1085 122.04 51.05 15.77
C PRO A 1085 123.13 52.10 16.01
N THR A 1086 124.04 51.79 16.92
CA THR A 1086 125.13 52.68 17.34
C THR A 1086 126.29 52.62 16.34
N CYS A 1087 126.98 53.74 16.08
CA CYS A 1087 128.13 53.74 15.17
C CYS A 1087 129.44 53.45 15.90
N LEU A 1088 130.01 52.28 15.62
CA LEU A 1088 131.26 51.79 16.18
C LEU A 1088 132.41 52.06 15.19
N ASP A 1089 133.47 52.74 15.63
CA ASP A 1089 134.71 52.87 14.82
C ASP A 1089 135.37 51.51 14.68
N GLY A 1090 135.61 51.05 13.44
CA GLY A 1090 136.16 49.73 13.13
C GLY A 1090 137.57 49.44 13.65
N GLN A 1091 138.28 50.44 14.19
CA GLN A 1091 139.55 50.29 14.89
C GLN A 1091 139.43 50.45 16.42
N SER A 1092 138.30 50.94 16.92
CA SER A 1092 138.08 51.14 18.35
C SER A 1092 137.70 49.83 19.03
N ARG A 1093 138.42 49.50 20.11
CA ARG A 1093 138.18 48.31 20.94
C ARG A 1093 137.24 48.66 22.08
N LEU A 1094 136.08 48.02 22.08
CA LEU A 1094 135.00 48.23 23.05
C LEU A 1094 134.74 46.90 23.75
N SER A 1095 134.84 46.90 25.08
CA SER A 1095 134.95 45.69 25.92
C SER A 1095 133.80 44.69 25.79
N GLU A 1096 132.64 45.12 25.28
CA GLU A 1096 131.39 44.35 25.23
C GLU A 1096 130.87 44.15 23.78
N VAL A 1097 131.71 44.38 22.76
CA VAL A 1097 131.32 44.21 21.34
C VAL A 1097 131.75 42.85 20.78
N GLY A 1098 130.77 42.08 20.29
CA GLY A 1098 130.92 40.80 19.56
C GLY A 1098 130.42 40.89 18.10
N PHE A 1099 130.27 39.76 17.39
CA PHE A 1099 129.69 39.72 16.03
C PHE A 1099 129.13 38.33 15.64
N ARG A 1100 128.34 38.27 14.55
CA ARG A 1100 127.62 37.06 14.08
C ARG A 1100 127.74 36.89 12.55
N LEU A 1101 127.59 35.65 12.06
CA LEU A 1101 127.76 35.27 10.66
C LEU A 1101 126.43 34.93 9.95
N ALA A 1102 126.37 35.19 8.64
CA ALA A 1102 125.37 34.66 7.70
C ALA A 1102 126.07 33.97 6.53
N PHE A 1103 125.34 33.18 5.74
CA PHE A 1103 125.87 32.60 4.50
C PHE A 1103 124.84 32.53 3.36
N GLY A 1104 125.34 32.38 2.13
CA GLY A 1104 124.52 32.19 0.93
C GLY A 1104 124.14 33.50 0.25
N ALA A 1105 122.95 33.55 -0.36
CA ALA A 1105 122.53 34.64 -1.24
C ALA A 1105 122.54 36.04 -0.57
N ILE A 1106 122.30 36.09 0.75
CA ILE A 1106 122.36 37.32 1.55
C ILE A 1106 123.76 37.95 1.58
N CYS A 1107 124.82 37.16 1.45
CA CYS A 1107 126.21 37.61 1.48
C CYS A 1107 126.77 38.01 0.11
N ALA A 1108 125.95 38.09 -0.94
CA ALA A 1108 126.39 38.33 -2.31
C ALA A 1108 126.86 39.78 -2.61
N GLY A 1109 127.07 40.62 -1.58
CA GLY A 1109 127.40 42.04 -1.73
C GLY A 1109 128.21 42.69 -0.61
N GLU A 1110 128.81 41.92 0.31
CA GLU A 1110 129.74 42.42 1.36
C GLU A 1110 131.22 42.16 1.02
#